data_AF-A0A2N0HPA3-F1
#
_entry.id   AF-A0A2N0HPA3-F1
#
_cell.length_a   1.000
_cell.length_b   1.000
_cell.length_c   1.000
_cell.angle_alpha   90.00
_cell.angle_beta   90.00
_cell.angle_gamma   90.00
#
_symmetry.space_group_name_H-M   'P 1'
#
loop_
_entity.id
_entity.type
_entity.pdbx_description
1 polymer ?
#
loop_
_entity_poly.entity_id
_entity_poly.type
_entity_poly.pdbx_seq_one_letter_code
_entity_poly.pdbx_strand_id
1 'polypeptide(L)'
;MINTAALFSTAFLPGQAGFDTETITGLAEWRLDTPTLFKLLVGAGTQAVVWPIYGDGEDCACVLAAPMAQAQASWQALSALMDKPRDAAAIVARSAISALLAGGQAWLILDIVQLVPHDIGTPDYAAALDALRAEAQALHLALLRGDREALAPLLAAGAASPATGYWSATADAQLANVEELGTDELPFLQGLEVVGWKEDALCYEVSAAGEPDVTGLVTPYGRWIVPLSQRCVDLGVYYADEGWITFATADAPDAHGVMDLNGTVVLPPAPGALYVISPHLVQQIDADGASRLLRLPDGALVLEGVDNICQRNDGYIDVERQTSDDERNVCGVIDATGKVLLPTAYSSVQDFGMKRKIAIVSQRIDGRFLFGLANSQGELLAPCQYEAIDSATTSSPPKLRKNLIFAIDAQGLACMLTLDGKQAFAPLYRPAHRLLGVAVQSDFLYVVNDGMAWSMDFTGQLLEQFDTVDNFKAAITAQLSEAMGRGRKNAVPRNSFTPAQILAKADREQLRAMAALLFLGDAELAARCVDITLEELAQDDPEEEYEGDTPEAACFFLLWSTAADVLGHGATLDWKSVDEVPHIRLHISLPALRDFSWAQREDGDAMIDGLAAIAAHLAPHQLRLVNLHGDEDTYYLGVVRAQDAAAFSKVALQAALRPVLIE
;
A
#
# COMPACT_ATOMS: atom_id res chain seq x y z
N MET A 1 -19.12 5.19 1.97
CA MET A 1 -20.56 5.41 2.27
C MET A 1 -20.66 5.66 3.76
N ILE A 2 -21.20 6.81 4.16
CA ILE A 2 -21.44 7.09 5.57
C ILE A 2 -22.65 6.29 6.02
N ASN A 3 -22.42 5.34 6.92
CA ASN A 3 -23.48 4.52 7.48
C ASN A 3 -24.23 5.28 8.57
N THR A 4 -25.55 5.09 8.63
CA THR A 4 -26.43 5.89 9.48
C THR A 4 -27.36 4.99 10.30
N ALA A 5 -27.55 5.32 11.57
CA ALA A 5 -28.68 4.87 12.37
C ALA A 5 -29.80 5.91 12.28
N ALA A 6 -31.01 5.46 12.00
CA ALA A 6 -32.19 6.30 11.96
C ALA A 6 -33.24 5.83 12.96
N LEU A 7 -33.89 6.78 13.63
CA LEU A 7 -35.05 6.55 14.47
C LEU A 7 -36.23 7.28 13.86
N PHE A 8 -37.32 6.58 13.59
CA PHE A 8 -38.52 7.20 13.03
C PHE A 8 -39.78 6.57 13.57
N SER A 9 -40.94 7.19 13.31
CA SER A 9 -42.20 6.73 13.88
C SER A 9 -43.24 6.43 12.82
N THR A 10 -44.08 5.43 13.10
CA THR A 10 -45.14 4.98 12.19
C THR A 10 -46.36 4.49 12.95
N ALA A 11 -47.54 4.63 12.34
CA ALA A 11 -48.81 4.20 12.92
C ALA A 11 -48.93 2.67 12.92
N PHE A 12 -48.39 2.03 11.90
CA PHE A 12 -48.56 0.61 11.63
C PHE A 12 -47.21 -0.03 11.29
N LEU A 13 -47.08 -1.33 11.55
CA LEU A 13 -45.91 -2.09 11.10
C LEU A 13 -46.16 -2.70 9.71
N PRO A 14 -45.10 -3.04 8.96
CA PRO A 14 -45.22 -3.82 7.74
C PRO A 14 -46.06 -5.08 7.95
N GLY A 15 -47.01 -5.33 7.04
CA GLY A 15 -47.99 -6.42 7.13
C GLY A 15 -49.26 -6.10 7.94
N GLN A 16 -49.36 -4.95 8.61
CA GLN A 16 -50.61 -4.47 9.21
C GLN A 16 -51.44 -3.68 8.20
N ALA A 17 -52.77 -3.82 8.27
CA ALA A 17 -53.69 -3.07 7.41
C ALA A 17 -53.56 -1.55 7.68
N GLY A 18 -53.25 -0.78 6.64
CA GLY A 18 -53.02 0.67 6.74
C GLY A 18 -51.56 1.09 6.85
N PHE A 19 -50.60 0.16 6.79
CA PHE A 19 -49.19 0.51 6.65
C PHE A 19 -48.92 1.22 5.32
N ASP A 20 -48.24 2.36 5.41
CA ASP A 20 -47.83 3.18 4.28
C ASP A 20 -46.50 3.89 4.63
N THR A 21 -45.50 3.73 3.77
CA THR A 21 -44.19 4.36 3.95
C THR A 21 -44.25 5.88 3.83
N GLU A 22 -45.24 6.45 3.14
CA GLU A 22 -45.46 7.90 3.06
C GLU A 22 -46.00 8.50 4.38
N THR A 23 -46.44 7.65 5.32
CA THR A 23 -46.97 8.08 6.62
C THR A 23 -45.93 8.02 7.75
N ILE A 24 -44.68 7.69 7.42
CA ILE A 24 -43.57 7.71 8.35
C ILE A 24 -43.29 9.17 8.71
N THR A 25 -43.27 9.47 10.01
CA THR A 25 -42.98 10.81 10.49
C THR A 25 -41.96 10.76 11.59
N GLY A 26 -41.25 11.86 11.79
CA GLY A 26 -40.26 11.95 12.83
C GLY A 26 -38.97 11.26 12.42
N LEU A 27 -37.87 11.99 12.50
CA LEU A 27 -36.54 11.48 12.23
C LEU A 27 -35.62 11.89 13.37
N ALA A 28 -34.90 10.93 13.93
CA ALA A 28 -33.61 11.17 14.53
C ALA A 28 -32.54 10.45 13.73
N GLU A 29 -31.43 11.13 13.47
CA GLU A 29 -30.35 10.59 12.65
C GLU A 29 -29.05 10.62 13.45
N TRP A 30 -28.28 9.55 13.32
CA TRP A 30 -26.94 9.48 13.84
C TRP A 30 -26.00 8.75 12.87
N ARG A 31 -24.85 9.36 12.58
CA ARG A 31 -23.88 8.79 11.63
C ARG A 31 -22.79 7.97 12.34
N LEU A 32 -22.31 6.93 11.65
CA LEU A 32 -21.20 6.03 12.00
C LEU A 32 -21.42 5.07 13.18
N ASP A 33 -22.40 5.32 14.06
CA ASP A 33 -22.72 4.42 15.17
C ASP A 33 -24.22 4.39 15.53
N THR A 34 -24.58 3.53 16.49
CA THR A 34 -25.92 3.51 17.10
C THR A 34 -25.89 4.12 18.50
N PRO A 35 -26.53 5.29 18.71
CA PRO A 35 -26.56 5.95 20.01
C PRO A 35 -27.13 5.09 21.12
N THR A 36 -26.52 5.17 22.31
CA THR A 36 -27.05 4.51 23.52
C THR A 36 -28.50 4.96 23.81
N LEU A 37 -28.84 6.20 23.47
CA LEU A 37 -30.19 6.73 23.61
C LEU A 37 -31.19 6.00 22.72
N PHE A 38 -30.85 5.71 21.46
CA PHE A 38 -31.74 4.97 20.55
C PHE A 38 -32.02 3.57 21.09
N LYS A 39 -30.97 2.87 21.54
CA LYS A 39 -31.06 1.55 22.18
C LYS A 39 -31.97 1.57 23.42
N LEU A 40 -31.83 2.59 24.27
CA LEU A 40 -32.68 2.75 25.45
C LEU A 40 -34.15 3.00 25.10
N LEU A 41 -34.41 3.82 24.08
CA LEU A 41 -35.77 4.18 23.67
C LEU A 41 -36.52 2.99 23.07
N VAL A 42 -35.86 2.18 22.22
CA VAL A 42 -36.49 0.95 21.72
C VAL A 42 -36.69 -0.10 22.81
N GLY A 43 -35.80 -0.13 23.82
CA GLY A 43 -35.99 -0.80 25.10
C GLY A 43 -36.34 -2.30 25.04
N ALA A 44 -36.89 -2.83 26.14
CA ALA A 44 -37.06 -4.28 26.33
C ALA A 44 -38.18 -4.92 25.48
N GLY A 45 -39.21 -4.15 25.12
CA GLY A 45 -40.31 -4.62 24.26
C GLY A 45 -40.01 -4.54 22.77
N THR A 46 -38.75 -4.34 22.38
CA THR A 46 -38.39 -4.25 20.97
C THR A 46 -38.45 -5.62 20.27
N GLN A 47 -38.95 -5.61 19.05
CA GLN A 47 -39.08 -6.78 18.19
C GLN A 47 -38.41 -6.53 16.85
N ALA A 48 -37.79 -7.57 16.30
CA ALA A 48 -37.25 -7.56 14.96
C ALA A 48 -38.40 -7.61 13.96
N VAL A 49 -38.43 -6.69 13.00
CA VAL A 49 -39.48 -6.61 11.97
C VAL A 49 -38.87 -6.48 10.58
N VAL A 50 -39.60 -6.99 9.59
CA VAL A 50 -39.28 -6.82 8.17
C VAL A 50 -39.55 -5.38 7.76
N TRP A 51 -38.77 -4.84 6.83
CA TRP A 51 -38.98 -3.50 6.27
C TRP A 51 -38.88 -3.52 4.73
N PRO A 52 -39.92 -3.07 4.00
CA PRO A 52 -40.08 -3.35 2.57
C PRO A 52 -39.19 -2.49 1.65
N ILE A 53 -38.32 -1.64 2.20
CA ILE A 53 -37.48 -0.71 1.43
C ILE A 53 -36.18 -1.40 0.94
N TYR A 54 -35.77 -2.51 1.56
CA TYR A 54 -34.54 -3.21 1.21
C TYR A 54 -34.86 -4.42 0.31
N GLY A 55 -34.56 -4.27 -0.98
CA GLY A 55 -35.07 -5.11 -2.08
C GLY A 55 -34.61 -6.58 -2.15
N ASP A 56 -33.67 -7.03 -1.31
CA ASP A 56 -33.12 -8.41 -1.38
C ASP A 56 -33.53 -9.30 -0.20
N GLY A 57 -34.35 -8.79 0.73
CA GLY A 57 -34.74 -9.47 1.97
C GLY A 57 -36.20 -9.24 2.35
N GLU A 58 -37.11 -9.19 1.38
CA GLU A 58 -38.53 -8.80 1.54
C GLU A 58 -39.30 -9.57 2.65
N ASP A 59 -38.77 -10.70 3.14
CA ASP A 59 -39.35 -11.52 4.22
C ASP A 59 -38.49 -11.60 5.51
N CYS A 60 -37.33 -10.96 5.54
CA CYS A 60 -36.37 -11.08 6.65
C CYS A 60 -36.38 -9.84 7.55
N ALA A 61 -36.31 -10.06 8.87
CA ALA A 61 -36.29 -8.95 9.81
C ALA A 61 -34.98 -8.15 9.69
N CYS A 62 -35.11 -6.84 9.52
CA CYS A 62 -33.99 -5.92 9.27
C CYS A 62 -33.98 -4.68 10.16
N VAL A 63 -35.09 -4.36 10.82
CA VAL A 63 -35.17 -3.21 11.74
C VAL A 63 -35.75 -3.62 13.09
N LEU A 64 -35.55 -2.78 14.11
CA LEU A 64 -36.13 -2.96 15.44
C LEU A 64 -37.34 -2.05 15.62
N ALA A 65 -38.48 -2.62 16.01
CA ALA A 65 -39.69 -1.87 16.32
C ALA A 65 -40.00 -1.93 17.81
N ALA A 66 -40.40 -0.82 18.40
CA ALA A 66 -40.81 -0.72 19.80
C ALA A 66 -42.13 0.03 19.94
N PRO A 67 -42.98 -0.30 20.92
CA PRO A 67 -44.18 0.49 21.18
C PRO A 67 -43.81 1.92 21.59
N MET A 68 -44.41 2.92 20.95
CA MET A 68 -44.12 4.34 21.24
C MET A 68 -44.38 4.68 22.72
N ALA A 69 -45.42 4.09 23.32
CA ALA A 69 -45.73 4.25 24.74
C ALA A 69 -44.56 3.82 25.65
N GLN A 70 -43.82 2.78 25.26
CA GLN A 70 -42.63 2.35 25.99
C GLN A 70 -41.50 3.36 25.82
N ALA A 71 -41.24 3.84 24.60
CA ALA A 71 -40.21 4.83 24.34
C ALA A 71 -40.46 6.14 25.11
N GLN A 72 -41.72 6.60 25.15
CA GLN A 72 -42.15 7.72 25.97
C GLN A 72 -41.87 7.48 27.46
N ALA A 73 -42.21 6.30 27.99
CA ALA A 73 -41.96 5.94 29.39
C ALA A 73 -40.45 5.89 29.70
N SER A 74 -39.64 5.28 28.81
CA SER A 74 -38.18 5.25 28.92
C SER A 74 -37.59 6.66 28.94
N TRP A 75 -38.05 7.54 28.03
CA TRP A 75 -37.59 8.93 27.98
C TRP A 75 -37.95 9.72 29.24
N GLN A 76 -39.17 9.55 29.74
CA GLN A 76 -39.64 10.19 30.98
C GLN A 76 -38.81 9.72 32.20
N ALA A 77 -38.57 8.41 32.30
CA ALA A 77 -37.75 7.84 33.38
C ALA A 77 -36.29 8.31 33.29
N LEU A 78 -35.70 8.34 32.09
CA LEU A 78 -34.33 8.86 31.91
C LEU A 78 -34.26 10.35 32.27
N SER A 79 -35.20 11.14 31.77
CA SER A 79 -35.28 12.59 32.05
C SER A 79 -35.38 12.90 33.55
N ALA A 80 -36.00 12.01 34.33
CA ALA A 80 -36.06 12.14 35.79
C ALA A 80 -34.72 11.84 36.49
N LEU A 81 -33.85 11.04 35.87
CA LEU A 81 -32.51 10.73 36.38
C LEU A 81 -31.43 11.74 35.95
N MET A 82 -31.64 12.39 34.79
CA MET A 82 -30.77 13.42 34.24
C MET A 82 -30.84 14.72 35.06
N ASP A 83 -29.73 15.44 35.12
CA ASP A 83 -29.73 16.80 35.65
C ASP A 83 -30.60 17.72 34.78
N LYS A 84 -31.17 18.76 35.40
CA LYS A 84 -31.93 19.79 34.67
C LYS A 84 -31.00 20.47 33.64
N PRO A 85 -31.44 20.64 32.39
CA PRO A 85 -30.62 21.28 31.37
C PRO A 85 -30.32 22.72 31.79
N ARG A 86 -29.06 23.15 31.65
CA ARG A 86 -28.61 24.47 32.10
C ARG A 86 -28.34 25.45 30.95
N ASP A 87 -28.20 24.94 29.73
CA ASP A 87 -27.96 25.72 28.52
C ASP A 87 -29.10 25.54 27.50
N ALA A 88 -29.18 26.48 26.55
CA ALA A 88 -30.24 26.52 25.55
C ALA A 88 -30.21 25.33 24.59
N ALA A 89 -29.03 24.83 24.23
CA ALA A 89 -28.87 23.72 23.30
C ALA A 89 -29.46 22.43 23.90
N ALA A 90 -29.13 22.12 25.15
CA ALA A 90 -29.68 20.98 25.87
C ALA A 90 -31.20 21.08 26.07
N ILE A 91 -31.75 22.28 26.26
CA ILE A 91 -33.21 22.50 26.34
C ILE A 91 -33.87 22.19 25.00
N VAL A 92 -33.32 22.72 23.90
CA VAL A 92 -33.85 22.52 22.55
C VAL A 92 -33.80 21.04 22.16
N ALA A 93 -32.66 20.38 22.38
CA ALA A 93 -32.49 18.96 22.08
C ALA A 93 -33.49 18.07 22.85
N ARG A 94 -33.63 18.25 24.16
CA ARG A 94 -34.61 17.49 24.97
C ARG A 94 -36.05 17.78 24.55
N SER A 95 -36.35 19.01 24.14
CA SER A 95 -37.68 19.39 23.65
C SER A 95 -37.99 18.73 22.30
N ALA A 96 -37.00 18.65 21.40
CA ALA A 96 -37.14 17.99 20.10
C ALA A 96 -37.39 16.48 20.25
N ILE A 97 -36.63 15.79 21.12
CA ILE A 97 -36.89 14.38 21.48
C ILE A 97 -38.32 14.21 22.00
N SER A 98 -38.71 15.05 22.95
CA SER A 98 -40.05 14.98 23.56
C SER A 98 -41.16 15.22 22.54
N ALA A 99 -40.96 16.14 21.58
CA ALA A 99 -41.91 16.43 20.51
C ALA A 99 -42.05 15.25 19.55
N LEU A 100 -40.94 14.63 19.13
CA LEU A 100 -40.96 13.44 18.26
C LEU A 100 -41.70 12.29 18.95
N LEU A 101 -41.37 11.99 20.21
CA LEU A 101 -42.01 10.91 20.96
C LEU A 101 -43.49 11.19 21.23
N ALA A 102 -43.93 12.45 21.26
CA ALA A 102 -45.32 12.84 21.44
C ALA A 102 -46.16 12.82 20.15
N GLY A 103 -45.56 12.52 18.98
CA GLY A 103 -46.16 12.63 17.64
C GLY A 103 -47.37 11.71 17.34
N GLY A 104 -47.92 10.99 18.32
CA GLY A 104 -49.17 10.24 18.20
C GLY A 104 -49.06 8.90 17.46
N GLN A 105 -47.91 8.59 16.88
CA GLN A 105 -47.64 7.31 16.20
C GLN A 105 -47.55 6.15 17.21
N ALA A 106 -47.92 4.93 16.79
CA ALA A 106 -47.98 3.78 17.69
C ALA A 106 -46.62 3.08 17.86
N TRP A 107 -45.75 3.17 16.85
CA TRP A 107 -44.47 2.48 16.80
C TRP A 107 -43.31 3.44 16.60
N LEU A 108 -42.22 3.13 17.29
CA LEU A 108 -40.90 3.70 17.09
C LEU A 108 -40.03 2.65 16.42
N ILE A 109 -39.41 2.99 15.30
CA ILE A 109 -38.56 2.12 14.52
C ILE A 109 -37.13 2.61 14.63
N LEU A 110 -36.21 1.68 14.89
CA LEU A 110 -34.78 1.86 14.82
C LEU A 110 -34.26 1.10 13.62
N ASP A 111 -33.81 1.85 12.63
CA ASP A 111 -33.12 1.38 11.46
C ASP A 111 -31.60 1.51 11.66
N ILE A 112 -30.93 0.38 11.49
CA ILE A 112 -29.49 0.19 11.63
C ILE A 112 -28.91 -0.59 10.45
N VAL A 113 -29.67 -0.73 9.36
CA VAL A 113 -29.32 -1.64 8.26
C VAL A 113 -27.94 -1.32 7.70
N GLN A 114 -27.65 -0.03 7.48
CA GLN A 114 -26.35 0.42 6.97
C GLN A 114 -25.19 0.15 7.94
N LEU A 115 -25.44 -0.01 9.24
CA LEU A 115 -24.39 -0.20 10.25
C LEU A 115 -24.03 -1.67 10.49
N VAL A 116 -24.83 -2.62 9.99
CA VAL A 116 -24.54 -4.05 10.13
C VAL A 116 -23.72 -4.51 8.92
N PRO A 117 -22.50 -5.06 9.11
CA PRO A 117 -21.60 -5.41 8.01
C PRO A 117 -21.95 -6.75 7.34
N HIS A 118 -23.20 -7.19 7.45
CA HIS A 118 -23.69 -8.48 6.95
C HIS A 118 -24.94 -8.27 6.09
N ASP A 119 -25.17 -9.15 5.12
CA ASP A 119 -26.36 -9.05 4.29
C ASP A 119 -27.63 -9.43 5.07
N ILE A 120 -28.74 -8.75 4.78
CA ILE A 120 -30.06 -9.07 5.35
C ILE A 120 -30.40 -10.53 5.05
N GLY A 121 -30.96 -11.24 6.03
CA GLY A 121 -31.34 -12.65 5.91
C GLY A 121 -30.22 -13.65 6.21
N THR A 122 -28.98 -13.18 6.43
CA THR A 122 -27.90 -14.03 6.92
C THR A 122 -28.02 -14.32 8.43
N PRO A 123 -27.49 -15.46 8.92
CA PRO A 123 -27.45 -15.75 10.35
C PRO A 123 -26.69 -14.70 11.16
N ASP A 124 -25.62 -14.14 10.59
CA ASP A 124 -24.78 -13.13 11.27
C ASP A 124 -25.53 -11.80 11.42
N TYR A 125 -26.31 -11.40 10.41
CA TYR A 125 -27.18 -10.23 10.52
C TYR A 125 -28.25 -10.42 11.61
N ALA A 126 -28.90 -11.58 11.64
CA ALA A 126 -29.90 -11.90 12.67
C ALA A 126 -29.28 -11.89 14.08
N ALA A 127 -28.05 -12.42 14.22
CA ALA A 127 -27.32 -12.37 15.48
C ALA A 127 -26.97 -10.95 15.92
N ALA A 128 -26.60 -10.05 14.99
CA ALA A 128 -26.36 -8.65 15.29
C ALA A 128 -27.63 -7.94 15.79
N LEU A 129 -28.77 -8.21 15.17
CA LEU A 129 -30.07 -7.65 15.58
C LEU A 129 -30.50 -8.16 16.96
N ASP A 130 -30.29 -9.44 17.24
CA ASP A 130 -30.55 -10.06 18.54
C ASP A 130 -29.62 -9.49 19.64
N ALA A 131 -28.35 -9.23 19.33
CA ALA A 131 -27.41 -8.60 20.24
C ALA A 131 -27.87 -7.17 20.60
N LEU A 132 -28.28 -6.38 19.61
CA LEU A 132 -28.80 -5.02 19.83
C LEU A 132 -30.06 -5.04 20.70
N ARG A 133 -30.96 -6.00 20.47
CA ARG A 133 -32.14 -6.19 21.32
C ARG A 133 -31.77 -6.56 22.75
N ALA A 134 -30.77 -7.42 22.95
CA ALA A 134 -30.28 -7.78 24.28
C ALA A 134 -29.67 -6.56 25.01
N GLU A 135 -28.92 -5.72 24.30
CA GLU A 135 -28.41 -4.44 24.83
C GLU A 135 -29.53 -3.48 25.21
N ALA A 136 -30.51 -3.29 24.33
CA ALA A 136 -31.69 -2.45 24.59
C ALA A 136 -32.47 -2.93 25.82
N GLN A 137 -32.64 -4.25 25.96
CA GLN A 137 -33.26 -4.86 27.14
C GLN A 137 -32.43 -4.61 28.41
N ALA A 138 -31.11 -4.78 28.35
CA ALA A 138 -30.22 -4.55 29.49
C ALA A 138 -30.26 -3.09 29.95
N LEU A 139 -30.20 -2.14 29.02
CA LEU A 139 -30.31 -0.71 29.29
C LEU A 139 -31.67 -0.34 29.89
N HIS A 140 -32.77 -0.91 29.37
CA HIS A 140 -34.10 -0.68 29.92
C HIS A 140 -34.23 -1.25 31.35
N LEU A 141 -33.69 -2.44 31.62
CA LEU A 141 -33.66 -3.00 32.98
C LEU A 141 -32.78 -2.18 33.93
N ALA A 142 -31.67 -1.61 33.46
CA ALA A 142 -30.86 -0.67 34.22
C ALA A 142 -31.65 0.60 34.55
N LEU A 143 -32.41 1.15 33.59
CA LEU A 143 -33.28 2.30 33.77
C LEU A 143 -34.36 2.06 34.83
N LEU A 144 -35.04 0.91 34.78
CA LEU A 144 -36.06 0.54 35.78
C LEU A 144 -35.48 0.39 37.19
N ARG A 145 -34.21 -0.04 37.30
CA ARG A 145 -33.49 -0.14 38.57
C ARG A 145 -32.91 1.20 39.06
N GLY A 146 -32.90 2.23 38.22
CA GLY A 146 -32.20 3.48 38.51
C GLY A 146 -30.68 3.33 38.60
N ASP A 147 -30.12 2.36 37.89
CA ASP A 147 -28.68 2.05 37.90
C ASP A 147 -27.89 3.14 37.16
N ARG A 148 -27.37 4.12 37.92
CA ARG A 148 -26.65 5.25 37.37
C ARG A 148 -25.29 4.89 36.76
N GLU A 149 -24.68 3.78 37.18
CA GLU A 149 -23.39 3.35 36.63
C GLU A 149 -23.58 2.78 35.23
N ALA A 150 -24.56 1.89 35.06
CA ALA A 150 -24.92 1.35 33.75
C ALA A 150 -25.47 2.43 32.78
N LEU A 151 -26.06 3.50 33.31
CA LEU A 151 -26.59 4.64 32.53
C LEU A 151 -25.61 5.83 32.44
N ALA A 152 -24.38 5.69 32.96
CA ALA A 152 -23.42 6.79 33.02
C ALA A 152 -23.23 7.51 31.66
N PRO A 153 -23.16 6.83 30.51
CA PRO A 153 -23.03 7.51 29.20
C PRO A 153 -24.20 8.46 28.87
N LEU A 154 -25.41 8.15 29.34
CA LEU A 154 -26.60 8.98 29.12
C LEU A 154 -26.77 10.08 30.17
N LEU A 155 -26.14 9.93 31.33
CA LEU A 155 -26.24 10.87 32.45
C LEU A 155 -25.06 11.86 32.52
N ALA A 156 -23.90 11.53 31.95
CA ALA A 156 -22.66 12.29 32.07
C ALA A 156 -22.51 13.47 31.07
N ALA A 157 -23.59 13.98 30.50
CA ALA A 157 -23.55 15.07 29.52
C ALA A 157 -23.10 16.41 30.14
N GLY A 158 -21.78 16.63 30.18
CA GLY A 158 -21.13 17.91 30.47
C GLY A 158 -21.03 18.83 29.25
N ALA A 159 -20.46 20.03 29.44
CA ALA A 159 -20.51 21.21 28.56
C ALA A 159 -19.96 21.09 27.11
N ALA A 160 -19.61 19.89 26.66
CA ALA A 160 -19.15 19.58 25.29
C ALA A 160 -19.91 18.38 24.69
N SER A 161 -21.15 18.14 25.08
CA SER A 161 -21.88 16.92 24.71
C SER A 161 -22.96 17.17 23.64
N PRO A 162 -22.82 16.59 22.44
CA PRO A 162 -23.93 16.40 21.50
C PRO A 162 -24.60 15.06 21.58
N ALA A 163 -24.65 14.43 22.75
CA ALA A 163 -25.11 13.03 22.85
C ALA A 163 -26.56 12.77 22.40
N THR A 164 -27.28 13.78 21.91
CA THR A 164 -28.63 13.64 21.38
C THR A 164 -28.70 13.57 19.86
N GLY A 165 -27.81 14.20 19.08
CA GLY A 165 -27.90 14.15 17.62
C GLY A 165 -29.08 14.95 17.09
N TYR A 166 -29.42 14.78 15.80
CA TYR A 166 -30.53 15.51 15.19
C TYR A 166 -31.87 14.87 15.50
N TRP A 167 -32.89 15.68 15.80
CA TRP A 167 -34.28 15.25 16.01
C TRP A 167 -35.23 16.22 15.33
N SER A 168 -36.16 15.68 14.55
CA SER A 168 -37.21 16.47 13.92
C SER A 168 -38.48 15.66 13.85
N ALA A 169 -39.58 16.16 14.42
CA ALA A 169 -40.88 15.52 14.32
C ALA A 169 -41.52 15.69 12.92
N THR A 170 -40.96 16.55 12.07
CA THR A 170 -41.54 16.96 10.78
C THR A 170 -40.68 16.59 9.59
N ALA A 171 -39.54 15.93 9.80
CA ALA A 171 -38.68 15.45 8.73
C ALA A 171 -39.05 14.02 8.35
N ASP A 172 -38.95 13.73 7.07
CA ASP A 172 -39.14 12.39 6.51
C ASP A 172 -37.77 11.68 6.43
N ALA A 173 -37.76 10.39 6.72
CA ALA A 173 -36.53 9.60 6.80
C ALA A 173 -36.13 9.05 5.42
N GLN A 174 -34.89 9.26 4.99
CA GLN A 174 -34.31 8.57 3.82
C GLN A 174 -33.62 7.29 4.31
N LEU A 175 -34.30 6.15 4.18
CA LEU A 175 -33.95 4.89 4.88
C LEU A 175 -32.94 3.99 4.14
N ALA A 176 -32.88 4.05 2.80
CA ALA A 176 -32.04 3.15 2.01
C ALA A 176 -30.61 3.68 1.81
N ASN A 177 -30.45 4.63 0.89
CA ASN A 177 -29.19 5.30 0.56
C ASN A 177 -29.43 6.80 0.48
N VAL A 178 -28.50 7.57 1.02
CA VAL A 178 -28.45 9.01 0.81
C VAL A 178 -27.72 9.25 -0.51
N GLU A 179 -28.46 9.71 -1.50
CA GLU A 179 -27.97 9.96 -2.86
C GLU A 179 -28.23 11.43 -3.24
N GLU A 180 -27.47 11.92 -4.22
CA GLU A 180 -27.71 13.24 -4.80
C GLU A 180 -29.06 13.24 -5.52
N LEU A 181 -29.97 14.12 -5.09
CA LEU A 181 -31.25 14.40 -5.72
C LEU A 181 -31.16 15.65 -6.60
N GLY A 182 -32.11 15.80 -7.52
CA GLY A 182 -32.24 17.04 -8.29
C GLY A 182 -32.53 18.22 -7.34
N THR A 183 -31.74 19.29 -7.41
CA THR A 183 -31.95 20.46 -6.52
C THR A 183 -33.35 21.10 -6.67
N ASP A 184 -34.00 20.91 -7.81
CA ASP A 184 -35.37 21.32 -8.10
C ASP A 184 -36.44 20.47 -7.39
N GLU A 185 -36.09 19.24 -6.99
CA GLU A 185 -36.95 18.33 -6.21
C GLU A 185 -36.93 18.64 -4.71
N LEU A 186 -36.10 19.59 -4.27
CA LEU A 186 -35.83 19.89 -2.85
C LEU A 186 -36.33 21.30 -2.47
N PRO A 187 -37.59 21.46 -2.02
CA PRO A 187 -38.18 22.78 -1.74
C PRO A 187 -37.42 23.60 -0.70
N PHE A 188 -36.74 22.96 0.26
CA PHE A 188 -35.98 23.64 1.30
C PHE A 188 -34.68 24.27 0.79
N LEU A 189 -34.21 23.91 -0.42
CA LEU A 189 -33.10 24.58 -1.09
C LEU A 189 -33.54 25.85 -1.83
N GLN A 190 -34.85 26.09 -1.98
CA GLN A 190 -35.34 27.29 -2.67
C GLN A 190 -34.92 28.56 -1.93
N GLY A 191 -34.23 29.44 -2.64
CA GLY A 191 -33.70 30.69 -2.08
C GLY A 191 -32.30 30.57 -1.46
N LEU A 192 -31.69 29.38 -1.52
CA LEU A 192 -30.27 29.17 -1.23
C LEU A 192 -29.48 29.07 -2.54
N GLU A 193 -28.20 29.41 -2.47
CA GLU A 193 -27.24 29.13 -3.54
C GLU A 193 -26.57 27.79 -3.25
N VAL A 194 -26.76 26.80 -4.13
CA VAL A 194 -26.16 25.47 -3.98
C VAL A 194 -24.74 25.52 -4.56
N VAL A 195 -23.74 25.33 -3.70
CA VAL A 195 -22.32 25.29 -4.10
C VAL A 195 -22.00 23.96 -4.77
N GLY A 196 -22.50 22.85 -4.22
CA GLY A 196 -22.38 21.53 -4.83
C GLY A 196 -22.68 20.38 -3.86
N TRP A 197 -22.75 19.17 -4.42
CA TRP A 197 -22.82 17.93 -3.65
C TRP A 197 -21.45 17.55 -3.07
N LYS A 198 -21.44 17.10 -1.81
CA LYS A 198 -20.26 16.58 -1.12
C LYS A 198 -20.41 15.09 -0.92
N GLU A 199 -19.71 14.30 -1.75
CA GLU A 199 -19.76 12.83 -1.71
C GLU A 199 -19.30 12.29 -0.36
N ASP A 200 -18.18 12.78 0.16
CA ASP A 200 -17.59 12.32 1.43
C ASP A 200 -18.51 12.57 2.64
N ALA A 201 -19.40 13.57 2.56
CA ALA A 201 -20.31 13.96 3.63
C ALA A 201 -21.79 13.64 3.34
N LEU A 202 -22.12 13.14 2.14
CA LEU A 202 -23.48 12.88 1.65
C LEU A 202 -24.45 14.05 1.93
N CYS A 203 -24.05 15.27 1.56
CA CYS A 203 -24.85 16.47 1.76
C CYS A 203 -24.55 17.55 0.70
N TYR A 204 -25.44 18.53 0.57
CA TYR A 204 -25.19 19.73 -0.21
C TYR A 204 -24.46 20.78 0.61
N GLU A 205 -23.43 21.38 0.03
CA GLU A 205 -22.90 22.66 0.47
C GLU A 205 -23.74 23.79 -0.13
N VAL A 206 -24.18 24.71 0.72
CA VAL A 206 -25.09 25.79 0.36
C VAL A 206 -24.65 27.11 1.00
N SER A 207 -25.01 28.23 0.39
CA SER A 207 -24.84 29.57 0.95
C SER A 207 -26.13 30.38 0.88
N ALA A 208 -26.20 31.46 1.66
CA ALA A 208 -27.32 32.40 1.58
C ALA A 208 -27.16 33.32 0.36
N ALA A 209 -28.28 33.63 -0.31
CA ALA A 209 -28.27 34.59 -1.42
C ALA A 209 -27.67 35.95 -0.98
N GLY A 210 -26.55 36.33 -1.60
CA GLY A 210 -25.82 37.57 -1.28
C GLY A 210 -24.78 37.48 -0.15
N GLU A 211 -24.61 36.33 0.49
CA GLU A 211 -23.49 36.03 1.41
C GLU A 211 -22.77 34.74 0.98
N PRO A 212 -22.08 34.72 -0.19
CA PRO A 212 -21.48 33.51 -0.74
C PRO A 212 -20.34 32.95 0.12
N ASP A 213 -19.71 33.81 0.93
CA ASP A 213 -18.62 33.43 1.83
C ASP A 213 -19.13 32.66 3.05
N VAL A 214 -20.44 32.71 3.36
CA VAL A 214 -21.03 31.96 4.48
C VAL A 214 -21.66 30.69 3.96
N THR A 215 -21.07 29.55 4.33
CA THR A 215 -21.48 28.23 3.87
C THR A 215 -22.13 27.42 4.98
N GLY A 216 -22.95 26.46 4.56
CA GLY A 216 -23.61 25.49 5.41
C GLY A 216 -23.74 24.15 4.70
N LEU A 217 -24.06 23.11 5.46
CA LEU A 217 -24.20 21.74 4.99
C LEU A 217 -25.59 21.21 5.31
N VAL A 218 -26.31 20.72 4.30
CA VAL A 218 -27.68 20.22 4.42
C VAL A 218 -27.86 18.92 3.63
N THR A 219 -28.46 17.91 4.25
CA THR A 219 -28.72 16.62 3.60
C THR A 219 -29.87 16.71 2.58
N PRO A 220 -30.01 15.74 1.65
CA PRO A 220 -31.13 15.71 0.68
C PRO A 220 -32.53 15.67 1.29
N TYR A 221 -32.67 15.27 2.55
CA TYR A 221 -33.94 15.25 3.31
C TYR A 221 -34.09 16.47 4.24
N GLY A 222 -33.26 17.50 4.08
CA GLY A 222 -33.43 18.80 4.74
C GLY A 222 -32.87 18.90 6.15
N ARG A 223 -32.06 17.94 6.60
CA ARG A 223 -31.33 18.06 7.86
C ARG A 223 -30.10 18.94 7.68
N TRP A 224 -30.00 19.99 8.48
CA TRP A 224 -28.77 20.78 8.58
C TRP A 224 -27.73 20.05 9.43
N ILE A 225 -26.58 19.74 8.82
CA ILE A 225 -25.36 19.37 9.53
C ILE A 225 -24.70 20.66 10.02
N VAL A 226 -24.54 21.65 9.13
CA VAL A 226 -24.00 22.98 9.48
C VAL A 226 -24.99 24.06 9.05
N PRO A 227 -25.80 24.62 9.97
CA PRO A 227 -26.73 25.68 9.62
C PRO A 227 -25.99 27.01 9.35
N LEU A 228 -26.49 27.78 8.39
CA LEU A 228 -25.94 29.10 8.02
C LEU A 228 -25.88 30.10 9.20
N SER A 229 -26.69 29.88 10.24
CA SER A 229 -26.65 30.68 11.48
C SER A 229 -25.34 30.54 12.26
N GLN A 230 -24.57 29.47 12.04
CA GLN A 230 -23.21 29.33 12.60
C GLN A 230 -22.19 30.22 11.88
N ARG A 231 -22.56 30.84 10.75
CA ARG A 231 -21.71 31.75 9.97
C ARG A 231 -20.33 31.16 9.65
N CYS A 232 -20.29 29.88 9.27
CA CYS A 232 -19.05 29.23 8.83
C CYS A 232 -18.58 29.85 7.52
N VAL A 233 -17.28 30.12 7.42
CA VAL A 233 -16.64 30.72 6.23
C VAL A 233 -15.59 29.81 5.59
N ASP A 234 -15.25 28.73 6.29
CA ASP A 234 -14.39 27.66 5.82
C ASP A 234 -14.97 26.34 6.34
N LEU A 235 -15.16 25.37 5.44
CA LEU A 235 -15.72 24.05 5.74
C LEU A 235 -14.89 22.97 5.04
N GLY A 236 -14.05 22.28 5.82
CA GLY A 236 -13.23 21.18 5.36
C GLY A 236 -13.95 19.84 5.44
N VAL A 237 -14.74 19.52 4.41
CA VAL A 237 -15.50 18.27 4.28
C VAL A 237 -14.68 17.09 3.75
N TYR A 238 -13.46 17.32 3.28
CA TYR A 238 -12.56 16.30 2.74
C TYR A 238 -12.09 15.27 3.79
N TYR A 239 -12.40 15.49 5.07
CA TYR A 239 -12.16 14.56 6.17
C TYR A 239 -13.41 13.79 6.61
N ALA A 240 -14.52 13.93 5.87
CA ALA A 240 -15.79 13.35 6.27
C ALA A 240 -15.77 11.82 6.25
N ASP A 241 -14.96 11.19 5.38
CA ASP A 241 -14.71 9.75 5.40
C ASP A 241 -14.06 9.26 6.70
N GLU A 242 -13.27 10.12 7.36
CA GLU A 242 -12.67 9.85 8.68
C GLU A 242 -13.61 10.23 9.83
N GLY A 243 -14.82 10.71 9.52
CA GLY A 243 -15.86 11.08 10.48
C GLY A 243 -15.86 12.54 10.94
N TRP A 244 -15.06 13.40 10.30
CA TRP A 244 -14.80 14.76 10.81
C TRP A 244 -15.01 15.83 9.74
N ILE A 245 -15.43 17.02 10.17
CA ILE A 245 -15.49 18.23 9.35
C ILE A 245 -14.71 19.32 10.09
N THR A 246 -13.72 19.93 9.44
CA THR A 246 -13.05 21.11 10.00
C THR A 246 -13.83 22.36 9.62
N PHE A 247 -13.81 23.39 10.46
CA PHE A 247 -14.53 24.63 10.16
C PHE A 247 -13.87 25.86 10.76
N ALA A 248 -14.08 27.01 10.13
CA ALA A 248 -13.84 28.33 10.72
C ALA A 248 -15.07 29.21 10.55
N THR A 249 -15.26 30.18 11.46
CA THR A 249 -16.42 31.06 11.49
C THR A 249 -16.07 32.48 11.13
N ALA A 250 -17.04 33.27 10.64
CA ALA A 250 -16.82 34.64 10.20
C ALA A 250 -16.27 35.57 11.29
N ASP A 251 -16.54 35.27 12.57
CA ASP A 251 -16.01 36.00 13.73
C ASP A 251 -14.58 35.60 14.09
N ALA A 252 -14.11 34.43 13.65
CA ALA A 252 -12.76 33.93 13.90
C ALA A 252 -12.24 33.11 12.69
N PRO A 253 -11.98 33.75 11.54
CA PRO A 253 -11.61 33.05 10.30
C PRO A 253 -10.26 32.34 10.37
N ASP A 254 -9.37 32.77 11.27
CA ASP A 254 -8.04 32.18 11.50
C ASP A 254 -8.05 31.12 12.62
N ALA A 255 -9.22 30.80 13.17
CA ALA A 255 -9.40 29.80 14.21
C ALA A 255 -10.25 28.65 13.69
N HIS A 256 -9.67 27.45 13.68
CA HIS A 256 -10.32 26.25 13.17
C HIS A 256 -10.81 25.38 14.32
N GLY A 257 -12.01 24.84 14.15
CA GLY A 257 -12.61 23.81 15.01
C GLY A 257 -12.82 22.52 14.25
N VAL A 258 -13.27 21.49 14.98
CA VAL A 258 -13.68 20.20 14.40
C VAL A 258 -15.09 19.90 14.85
N MET A 259 -15.92 19.44 13.92
CA MET A 259 -17.21 18.85 14.22
C MET A 259 -17.29 17.41 13.72
N ASP A 260 -18.16 16.62 14.33
CA ASP A 260 -18.54 15.32 13.81
C ASP A 260 -19.47 15.46 12.59
N LEU A 261 -19.74 14.34 11.91
CA LEU A 261 -20.71 14.31 10.82
C LEU A 261 -22.16 14.61 11.24
N ASN A 262 -22.41 14.75 12.54
CA ASN A 262 -23.70 15.17 13.06
C ASN A 262 -23.82 16.69 13.23
N GLY A 263 -22.77 17.44 12.90
CA GLY A 263 -22.75 18.89 13.02
C GLY A 263 -22.38 19.39 14.40
N THR A 264 -21.87 18.50 15.26
CA THR A 264 -21.45 18.93 16.59
C THR A 264 -19.98 19.23 16.64
N VAL A 265 -19.69 20.47 17.02
CA VAL A 265 -18.42 20.89 17.57
C VAL A 265 -17.91 19.92 18.65
N VAL A 266 -16.88 19.19 18.28
CA VAL A 266 -16.09 18.31 19.14
C VAL A 266 -14.86 19.06 19.65
N LEU A 267 -14.19 19.82 18.78
CA LEU A 267 -13.15 20.76 19.16
C LEU A 267 -13.60 22.19 18.83
N PRO A 268 -13.64 23.12 19.81
CA PRO A 268 -14.01 24.49 19.54
C PRO A 268 -12.95 25.19 18.68
N PRO A 269 -13.33 26.24 17.92
CA PRO A 269 -12.38 27.03 17.16
C PRO A 269 -11.21 27.53 18.03
N ALA A 270 -10.01 27.15 17.63
CA ALA A 270 -8.77 27.60 18.25
C ALA A 270 -7.82 28.12 17.16
N PRO A 271 -6.94 29.09 17.46
CA PRO A 271 -5.96 29.56 16.49
C PRO A 271 -5.15 28.41 15.89
N GLY A 272 -4.86 28.52 14.60
CA GLY A 272 -4.08 27.53 13.86
C GLY A 272 -4.95 26.59 13.01
N ALA A 273 -4.38 26.12 11.90
CA ALA A 273 -5.04 25.22 10.98
C ALA A 273 -5.10 23.80 11.56
N LEU A 274 -6.17 23.07 11.23
CA LEU A 274 -6.40 21.69 11.67
C LEU A 274 -6.38 20.73 10.48
N TYR A 275 -5.60 19.66 10.60
CA TYR A 275 -5.46 18.60 9.61
C TYR A 275 -5.75 17.24 10.24
N VAL A 276 -6.84 16.60 9.84
CA VAL A 276 -7.18 15.25 10.33
C VAL A 276 -6.23 14.24 9.68
N ILE A 277 -5.60 13.42 10.51
CA ILE A 277 -4.60 12.41 10.08
C ILE A 277 -5.22 11.02 10.03
N SER A 278 -6.19 10.75 10.90
CA SER A 278 -6.94 9.49 11.03
C SER A 278 -8.23 9.75 11.82
N PRO A 279 -9.13 8.77 12.01
CA PRO A 279 -10.34 8.95 12.81
C PRO A 279 -10.09 9.35 14.26
N HIS A 280 -8.87 9.16 14.76
CA HIS A 280 -8.50 9.40 16.15
C HIS A 280 -7.49 10.53 16.35
N LEU A 281 -6.97 11.14 15.28
CA LEU A 281 -5.85 12.09 15.37
C LEU A 281 -6.05 13.29 14.46
N VAL A 282 -5.75 14.47 15.00
CA VAL A 282 -5.72 15.75 14.29
C VAL A 282 -4.43 16.49 14.61
N GLN A 283 -3.76 17.00 13.60
CA GLN A 283 -2.62 17.91 13.74
C GLN A 283 -3.13 19.35 13.71
N GLN A 284 -2.70 20.14 14.70
CA GLN A 284 -2.91 21.58 14.74
C GLN A 284 -1.60 22.29 14.45
N ILE A 285 -1.62 23.25 13.53
CA ILE A 285 -0.46 24.06 13.15
C ILE A 285 -0.80 25.54 13.37
N ASP A 286 -0.12 26.15 14.33
CA ASP A 286 -0.26 27.56 14.65
C ASP A 286 0.37 28.45 13.57
N ALA A 287 -0.02 29.74 13.55
CA ALA A 287 0.49 30.70 12.58
C ALA A 287 2.01 30.95 12.67
N ASP A 288 2.62 30.67 13.83
CA ASP A 288 4.07 30.73 14.04
C ASP A 288 4.80 29.44 13.62
N GLY A 289 4.06 28.43 13.14
CA GLY A 289 4.56 27.12 12.75
C GLY A 289 4.59 26.10 13.89
N ALA A 290 4.22 26.49 15.13
CA ALA A 290 4.17 25.55 16.23
C ALA A 290 3.08 24.48 15.96
N SER A 291 3.49 23.23 16.01
CA SER A 291 2.65 22.10 15.66
C SER A 291 2.37 21.22 16.86
N ARG A 292 1.16 20.65 16.93
CA ARG A 292 0.77 19.71 17.98
C ARG A 292 -0.17 18.65 17.43
N LEU A 293 0.00 17.43 17.90
CA LEU A 293 -0.88 16.31 17.58
C LEU A 293 -1.87 16.11 18.73
N LEU A 294 -3.16 16.16 18.42
CA LEU A 294 -4.24 16.01 19.36
C LEU A 294 -5.02 14.73 19.06
N ARG A 295 -5.56 14.12 20.11
CA ARG A 295 -6.49 13.00 20.02
C ARG A 295 -7.90 13.51 19.77
N LEU A 296 -8.60 12.86 18.85
CA LEU A 296 -10.05 13.02 18.68
C LEU A 296 -10.80 11.93 19.44
N PRO A 297 -11.99 12.22 19.98
CA PRO A 297 -12.67 13.52 19.98
C PRO A 297 -12.26 14.46 21.12
N ASP A 298 -11.51 14.00 22.13
CA ASP A 298 -11.37 14.73 23.39
C ASP A 298 -10.36 15.90 23.38
N GLY A 299 -9.63 16.07 22.29
CA GLY A 299 -8.62 17.11 22.13
C GLY A 299 -7.39 16.91 23.00
N ALA A 300 -7.20 15.72 23.57
CA ALA A 300 -6.07 15.46 24.46
C ALA A 300 -4.76 15.55 23.68
N LEU A 301 -3.80 16.31 24.19
CA LEU A 301 -2.47 16.43 23.61
C LEU A 301 -1.77 15.06 23.58
N VAL A 302 -1.36 14.65 22.38
CA VAL A 302 -0.59 13.43 22.14
C VAL A 302 0.91 13.76 22.06
N LEU A 303 1.28 14.72 21.20
CA LEU A 303 2.68 15.15 21.01
C LEU A 303 2.76 16.65 20.69
N GLU A 304 3.82 17.30 21.15
CA GLU A 304 4.17 18.69 20.79
C GLU A 304 5.34 18.72 19.80
N GLY A 305 5.34 19.72 18.92
CA GLY A 305 6.39 19.96 17.93
C GLY A 305 6.48 18.83 16.91
N VAL A 306 5.35 18.48 16.28
CA VAL A 306 5.31 17.46 15.23
C VAL A 306 5.31 18.16 13.88
N ASP A 307 6.50 18.31 13.31
CA ASP A 307 6.72 19.09 12.08
C ASP A 307 6.33 18.32 10.82
N ASN A 308 6.42 16.99 10.85
CA ASN A 308 6.03 16.13 9.74
C ASN A 308 5.32 14.88 10.23
N ILE A 309 4.31 14.43 9.48
CA ILE A 309 3.50 13.24 9.76
C ILE A 309 3.34 12.46 8.46
N CYS A 310 3.60 11.16 8.50
CA CYS A 310 3.47 10.29 7.32
C CYS A 310 2.84 8.94 7.70
N GLN A 311 1.84 8.50 6.93
CA GLN A 311 1.29 7.15 7.08
C GLN A 311 2.23 6.13 6.45
N ARG A 312 2.45 5.01 7.15
CA ARG A 312 3.35 3.93 6.73
C ARG A 312 2.58 2.77 6.11
N ASN A 313 3.26 1.98 5.28
CA ASN A 313 2.67 0.79 4.64
C ASN A 313 2.31 -0.33 5.64
N ASP A 314 2.88 -0.29 6.85
CA ASP A 314 2.61 -1.26 7.91
C ASP A 314 1.44 -0.87 8.83
N GLY A 315 0.76 0.25 8.52
CA GLY A 315 -0.41 0.75 9.24
C GLY A 315 -0.09 1.64 10.44
N TYR A 316 1.18 1.98 10.67
CA TYR A 316 1.60 2.94 11.69
C TYR A 316 1.82 4.34 11.10
N ILE A 317 2.11 5.32 11.96
CA ILE A 317 2.31 6.71 11.56
C ILE A 317 3.68 7.18 12.04
N ASP A 318 4.48 7.70 11.12
CA ASP A 318 5.72 8.40 11.42
C ASP A 318 5.43 9.81 11.88
N VAL A 319 6.13 10.20 12.95
CA VAL A 319 6.12 11.56 13.48
C VAL A 319 7.54 12.09 13.53
N GLU A 320 7.78 13.25 12.93
CA GLU A 320 9.08 13.90 12.95
C GLU A 320 9.01 15.21 13.73
N ARG A 321 10.10 15.49 14.45
CA ARG A 321 10.30 16.73 15.21
C ARG A 321 11.67 17.31 14.91
N GLN A 322 11.74 18.60 14.65
CA GLN A 322 12.99 19.34 14.52
C GLN A 322 13.60 19.57 15.90
N THR A 323 14.90 19.33 16.01
CA THR A 323 15.66 19.58 17.23
C THR A 323 16.44 20.88 17.11
N SER A 324 16.59 21.62 18.22
CA SER A 324 17.30 22.91 18.27
C SER A 324 18.80 22.81 18.00
N ASP A 325 19.37 21.61 18.18
CA ASP A 325 20.82 21.45 18.36
C ASP A 325 21.54 20.93 17.10
N ASP A 326 20.86 20.49 16.04
CA ASP A 326 21.54 19.79 14.92
C ASP A 326 20.94 19.96 13.49
N GLU A 327 20.07 20.96 13.25
CA GLU A 327 19.39 21.20 11.94
C GLU A 327 18.64 19.98 11.37
N ARG A 328 18.38 18.93 12.16
CA ARG A 328 17.81 17.67 11.68
C ARG A 328 16.63 17.20 12.51
N ASN A 329 15.72 16.53 11.80
CA ASN A 329 14.52 15.93 12.36
C ASN A 329 14.87 14.64 13.13
N VAL A 330 14.23 14.44 14.27
CA VAL A 330 14.14 13.16 14.96
C VAL A 330 12.79 12.52 14.67
N CYS A 331 12.80 11.23 14.39
CA CYS A 331 11.65 10.42 14.07
C CYS A 331 11.19 9.61 15.29
N GLY A 332 9.89 9.44 15.40
CA GLY A 332 9.20 8.49 16.27
C GLY A 332 8.08 7.79 15.49
N VAL A 333 7.46 6.80 16.12
CA VAL A 333 6.35 6.05 15.51
C VAL A 333 5.20 5.96 16.50
N ILE A 334 4.00 6.25 16.03
CA ILE A 334 2.75 6.08 16.78
C ILE A 334 1.81 5.12 16.04
N ASP A 335 0.86 4.54 16.77
CA ASP A 335 -0.26 3.88 16.12
C ASP A 335 -1.38 4.86 15.74
N ALA A 336 -2.37 4.37 14.99
CA ALA A 336 -3.52 5.15 14.54
C ALA A 336 -4.36 5.73 15.68
N THR A 337 -4.19 5.28 16.93
CA THR A 337 -4.90 5.82 18.11
C THR A 337 -4.10 6.92 18.81
N GLY A 338 -2.87 7.20 18.36
CA GLY A 338 -1.95 8.12 18.99
C GLY A 338 -1.08 7.51 20.08
N LYS A 339 -1.11 6.18 20.27
CA LYS A 339 -0.21 5.54 21.22
C LYS A 339 1.20 5.59 20.67
N VAL A 340 2.09 6.23 21.42
CA VAL A 340 3.52 6.28 21.09
C VAL A 340 4.11 4.86 21.21
N LEU A 341 4.55 4.32 20.08
CA LEU A 341 5.29 3.05 20.02
C LEU A 341 6.77 3.34 20.21
N LEU A 342 7.30 4.28 19.44
CA LEU A 342 8.69 4.73 19.54
C LEU A 342 8.72 6.24 19.74
N PRO A 343 9.42 6.75 20.77
CA PRO A 343 9.52 8.20 20.99
C PRO A 343 10.30 8.87 19.85
N THR A 344 10.08 10.17 19.68
CA THR A 344 10.83 11.05 18.77
C THR A 344 12.27 11.25 19.24
N ALA A 345 13.08 10.21 19.12
CA ALA A 345 14.45 10.13 19.62
C ALA A 345 15.44 9.51 18.61
N TYR A 346 14.94 9.05 17.46
CA TYR A 346 15.73 8.35 16.46
C TYR A 346 15.99 9.26 15.27
N SER A 347 17.08 9.06 14.56
CA SER A 347 17.32 9.75 13.29
C SER A 347 16.50 9.15 12.14
N SER A 348 16.11 7.88 12.24
CA SER A 348 15.16 7.23 11.35
C SER A 348 14.61 5.94 11.96
N VAL A 349 13.42 5.53 11.51
CA VAL A 349 12.77 4.27 11.86
C VAL A 349 12.24 3.58 10.61
N GLN A 350 12.69 2.35 10.35
CA GLN A 350 12.23 1.53 9.21
C GLN A 350 10.93 0.77 9.51
N ASP A 351 10.29 0.19 8.49
CA ASP A 351 8.97 -0.46 8.65
C ASP A 351 9.07 -1.66 9.60
N PHE A 352 8.02 -1.88 10.39
CA PHE A 352 7.91 -3.08 11.22
C PHE A 352 7.61 -4.30 10.35
N GLY A 353 8.47 -5.31 10.43
CA GLY A 353 8.29 -6.52 9.61
C GLY A 353 6.98 -7.26 9.93
N MET A 354 6.24 -7.68 8.92
CA MET A 354 4.88 -8.25 9.06
C MET A 354 4.78 -9.40 10.08
N LYS A 355 5.77 -10.31 10.13
CA LYS A 355 5.71 -11.52 10.96
C LYS A 355 6.24 -11.35 12.39
N ARG A 356 7.37 -10.65 12.55
CA ARG A 356 8.04 -10.51 13.86
C ARG A 356 7.85 -9.14 14.49
N LYS A 357 7.34 -8.17 13.74
CA LYS A 357 7.10 -6.79 14.16
C LYS A 357 8.35 -6.14 14.78
N ILE A 358 9.49 -6.36 14.12
CA ILE A 358 10.78 -5.76 14.45
C ILE A 358 11.13 -4.74 13.36
N ALA A 359 11.65 -3.59 13.77
CA ALA A 359 12.14 -2.51 12.92
C ALA A 359 13.61 -2.21 13.24
N ILE A 360 14.33 -1.67 12.26
CA ILE A 360 15.65 -1.06 12.46
C ILE A 360 15.45 0.41 12.80
N VAL A 361 16.11 0.84 13.86
CA VAL A 361 16.15 2.24 14.31
C VAL A 361 17.57 2.76 14.18
N SER A 362 17.73 4.06 13.93
CA SER A 362 19.06 4.69 13.89
C SER A 362 19.15 5.89 14.84
N GLN A 363 20.33 6.14 15.40
CA GLN A 363 20.64 7.35 16.17
C GLN A 363 22.02 7.86 15.79
N ARG A 364 22.21 9.17 15.92
CA ARG A 364 23.52 9.79 15.75
C ARG A 364 24.25 9.84 17.09
N ILE A 365 25.37 9.15 17.19
CA ILE A 365 26.22 9.10 18.39
C ILE A 365 27.64 9.47 17.97
N ASP A 366 28.21 10.49 18.61
CA ASP A 366 29.52 11.07 18.29
C ASP A 366 29.68 11.37 16.77
N GLY A 367 28.63 11.93 16.16
CA GLY A 367 28.62 12.34 14.76
C GLY A 367 28.38 11.21 13.74
N ARG A 368 28.31 9.94 14.17
CA ARG A 368 28.09 8.76 13.31
C ARG A 368 26.68 8.19 13.48
N PHE A 369 26.12 7.61 12.41
CA PHE A 369 24.87 6.85 12.51
C PHE A 369 25.16 5.45 13.03
N LEU A 370 24.52 5.10 14.15
CA LEU A 370 24.51 3.76 14.70
C LEU A 370 23.09 3.23 14.69
N PHE A 371 22.97 1.94 14.42
CA PHE A 371 21.72 1.23 14.23
C PHE A 371 21.42 0.34 15.42
N GLY A 372 20.14 0.15 15.69
CA GLY A 372 19.58 -0.72 16.73
C GLY A 372 18.33 -1.42 16.24
N LEU A 373 17.70 -2.20 17.13
CA LEU A 373 16.48 -2.95 16.84
C LEU A 373 15.40 -2.59 17.86
N ALA A 374 14.18 -2.35 17.39
CA ALA A 374 13.03 -2.14 18.26
C ALA A 374 11.83 -2.96 17.78
N ASN A 375 10.92 -3.29 18.69
CA ASN A 375 9.67 -3.97 18.37
C ASN A 375 8.46 -3.02 18.34
N SER A 376 7.33 -3.50 17.80
CA SER A 376 6.09 -2.72 17.75
C SER A 376 5.43 -2.52 19.11
N GLN A 377 5.98 -3.09 20.18
CA GLN A 377 5.57 -2.82 21.57
C GLN A 377 6.33 -1.62 22.15
N GLY A 378 7.30 -1.07 21.42
CA GLY A 378 8.12 0.06 21.84
C GLY A 378 9.35 -0.33 22.65
N GLU A 379 9.66 -1.63 22.75
CA GLU A 379 10.85 -2.12 23.43
C GLU A 379 12.05 -2.02 22.50
N LEU A 380 13.12 -1.38 22.98
CA LEU A 380 14.42 -1.39 22.32
C LEU A 380 15.07 -2.75 22.58
N LEU A 381 15.00 -3.63 21.58
CA LEU A 381 15.55 -4.97 21.60
C LEU A 381 17.08 -4.95 21.58
N ALA A 382 17.66 -4.11 20.73
CA ALA A 382 19.10 -3.90 20.65
C ALA A 382 19.39 -2.39 20.60
N PRO A 383 20.35 -1.88 21.41
CA PRO A 383 20.69 -0.46 21.42
C PRO A 383 21.31 -0.01 20.09
N CYS A 384 21.24 1.29 19.82
CA CYS A 384 21.88 1.91 18.65
C CYS A 384 23.40 1.93 18.79
N GLN A 385 24.06 0.78 18.59
CA GLN A 385 25.51 0.61 18.74
C GLN A 385 26.16 -0.09 17.55
N TYR A 386 25.37 -0.51 16.56
CA TYR A 386 25.83 -1.26 15.40
C TYR A 386 26.13 -0.29 14.25
N GLU A 387 27.23 -0.50 13.54
CA GLU A 387 27.59 0.27 12.35
C GLU A 387 26.66 -0.05 11.16
N ALA A 388 26.14 -1.27 11.10
CA ALA A 388 25.16 -1.68 10.10
C ALA A 388 24.28 -2.82 10.61
N ILE A 389 23.04 -2.89 10.13
CA ILE A 389 22.13 -4.03 10.29
C ILE A 389 21.60 -4.37 8.90
N ASP A 390 21.62 -5.64 8.52
CA ASP A 390 21.24 -6.06 7.17
C ASP A 390 19.72 -6.02 6.95
N SER A 391 19.32 -5.36 5.85
CA SER A 391 17.94 -5.16 5.42
C SER A 391 17.79 -5.41 3.92
N ALA A 392 16.56 -5.49 3.41
CA ALA A 392 16.31 -5.63 1.97
C ALA A 392 16.50 -4.32 1.20
N THR A 393 16.05 -3.21 1.79
CA THR A 393 16.21 -1.84 1.31
C THR A 393 16.47 -0.91 2.50
N THR A 394 16.79 0.35 2.25
CA THR A 394 16.95 1.38 3.29
C THR A 394 15.68 1.67 4.10
N SER A 395 14.52 1.18 3.66
CA SER A 395 13.22 1.31 4.32
C SER A 395 12.64 -0.02 4.83
N SER A 396 13.31 -1.15 4.57
CA SER A 396 12.77 -2.48 4.89
C SER A 396 13.16 -2.97 6.29
N PRO A 397 12.32 -3.78 6.96
CA PRO A 397 12.69 -4.47 8.21
C PRO A 397 13.98 -5.30 8.09
N PRO A 398 14.59 -5.71 9.23
CA PRO A 398 15.81 -6.50 9.22
C PRO A 398 15.60 -7.86 8.55
N LYS A 399 16.58 -8.31 7.76
CA LYS A 399 16.56 -9.63 7.14
C LYS A 399 16.79 -10.71 8.18
N LEU A 400 15.86 -11.68 8.23
CA LEU A 400 15.94 -12.82 9.13
C LEU A 400 16.61 -14.02 8.44
N ARG A 401 17.63 -14.59 9.10
CA ARG A 401 18.29 -15.84 8.69
C ARG A 401 18.26 -16.81 9.85
N LYS A 402 17.51 -17.92 9.72
CA LYS A 402 17.29 -18.89 10.82
C LYS A 402 16.85 -18.25 12.15
N ASN A 403 16.00 -17.22 12.09
CA ASN A 403 15.57 -16.39 13.23
C ASN A 403 16.68 -15.55 13.90
N LEU A 404 17.78 -15.29 13.19
CA LEU A 404 18.83 -14.36 13.60
C LEU A 404 18.91 -13.18 12.63
N ILE A 405 19.42 -12.06 13.11
CA ILE A 405 19.61 -10.81 12.37
C ILE A 405 21.11 -10.56 12.28
N PHE A 406 21.62 -10.29 11.07
CA PHE A 406 23.02 -9.95 10.88
C PHE A 406 23.27 -8.46 11.13
N ALA A 407 24.30 -8.16 11.90
CA ALA A 407 24.73 -6.79 12.20
C ALA A 407 26.26 -6.70 12.24
N ILE A 408 26.77 -5.48 12.16
CA ILE A 408 28.19 -5.15 12.31
C ILE A 408 28.30 -4.21 13.50
N ASP A 409 29.12 -4.53 14.50
CA ASP A 409 29.31 -3.66 15.66
C ASP A 409 30.17 -2.41 15.35
N ALA A 410 30.28 -1.49 16.29
CA ALA A 410 31.06 -0.25 16.14
C ALA A 410 32.57 -0.45 15.94
N GLN A 411 33.09 -1.68 16.11
CA GLN A 411 34.47 -2.06 15.85
C GLN A 411 34.64 -2.75 14.48
N GLY A 412 33.55 -2.91 13.72
CA GLY A 412 33.54 -3.60 12.43
C GLY A 412 33.39 -5.12 12.56
N LEU A 413 33.05 -5.66 13.74
CA LEU A 413 32.89 -7.10 13.94
C LEU A 413 31.50 -7.57 13.51
N ALA A 414 31.45 -8.66 12.74
CA ALA A 414 30.20 -9.31 12.36
C ALA A 414 29.56 -9.98 13.58
N CYS A 415 28.29 -9.71 13.82
CA CYS A 415 27.51 -10.28 14.92
C CYS A 415 26.15 -10.77 14.43
N MET A 416 25.65 -11.84 15.06
CA MET A 416 24.27 -12.29 14.86
C MET A 416 23.48 -11.98 16.12
N LEU A 417 22.38 -11.28 15.93
CA LEU A 417 21.44 -10.91 16.97
C LEU A 417 20.27 -11.89 16.95
N THR A 418 19.86 -12.34 18.13
CA THR A 418 18.57 -13.01 18.30
C THR A 418 17.42 -12.01 18.11
N LEU A 419 16.19 -12.51 17.99
CA LEU A 419 15.00 -11.66 17.82
C LEU A 419 14.74 -10.74 19.02
N ASP A 420 15.29 -11.05 20.21
CA ASP A 420 15.28 -10.16 21.38
C ASP A 420 16.49 -9.21 21.41
N GLY A 421 17.21 -9.08 20.29
CA GLY A 421 18.32 -8.14 20.10
C GLY A 421 19.60 -8.48 20.86
N LYS A 422 19.63 -9.61 21.56
CA LYS A 422 20.83 -10.09 22.24
C LYS A 422 21.80 -10.68 21.23
N GLN A 423 23.08 -10.46 21.49
CA GLN A 423 24.12 -11.09 20.70
C GLN A 423 24.10 -12.60 20.94
N ALA A 424 23.78 -13.37 19.90
CA ALA A 424 23.75 -14.83 19.95
C ALA A 424 25.16 -15.42 20.15
N PHE A 425 26.19 -14.74 19.65
CA PHE A 425 27.60 -15.07 19.86
C PHE A 425 28.53 -13.87 19.66
N ALA A 426 29.67 -13.86 20.37
CA ALA A 426 30.75 -12.89 20.17
C ALA A 426 31.78 -13.43 19.17
N PRO A 427 32.08 -12.73 18.06
CA PRO A 427 33.07 -13.20 17.09
C PRO A 427 34.48 -13.25 17.69
N LEU A 428 35.21 -14.35 17.43
CA LEU A 428 36.56 -14.59 17.94
C LEU A 428 37.67 -13.84 17.18
N TYR A 429 37.36 -13.27 16.01
CA TYR A 429 38.33 -12.63 15.11
C TYR A 429 37.87 -11.24 14.68
N ARG A 430 38.81 -10.30 14.48
CA ARG A 430 38.54 -8.99 13.86
C ARG A 430 38.33 -9.17 12.36
N PRO A 431 37.16 -8.81 11.79
CA PRO A 431 37.05 -8.65 10.36
C PRO A 431 37.86 -7.42 9.90
N ALA A 432 38.29 -7.43 8.65
CA ALA A 432 39.00 -6.31 8.03
C ALA A 432 38.24 -4.99 8.23
N HIS A 433 38.94 -3.91 8.54
CA HIS A 433 38.33 -2.58 8.57
C HIS A 433 37.70 -2.26 7.21
N ARG A 434 36.40 -1.89 7.20
CA ARG A 434 35.56 -1.60 6.02
C ARG A 434 35.41 -2.76 5.04
N LEU A 435 34.52 -3.69 5.33
CA LEU A 435 34.21 -4.80 4.42
C LEU A 435 33.19 -4.43 3.33
N LEU A 436 33.69 -3.88 2.22
CA LEU A 436 33.17 -4.27 0.90
C LEU A 436 33.55 -5.75 0.71
N GLY A 437 32.61 -6.68 0.84
CA GLY A 437 32.86 -8.10 0.54
C GLY A 437 32.38 -9.15 1.56
N VAL A 438 31.60 -8.79 2.59
CA VAL A 438 30.86 -9.81 3.36
C VAL A 438 29.63 -10.23 2.57
N ALA A 439 29.68 -11.45 2.02
CA ALA A 439 28.50 -12.10 1.44
C ALA A 439 27.89 -13.03 2.50
N VAL A 440 26.69 -12.68 2.98
CA VAL A 440 25.93 -13.51 3.91
C VAL A 440 25.05 -14.48 3.11
N GLN A 441 25.42 -15.77 3.08
CA GLN A 441 24.57 -16.83 2.53
C GLN A 441 23.78 -17.52 3.65
N SER A 442 22.76 -18.30 3.29
CA SER A 442 21.74 -18.83 4.20
C SER A 442 22.25 -19.59 5.43
N ASP A 443 23.47 -20.14 5.40
CA ASP A 443 24.03 -21.05 6.41
C ASP A 443 25.42 -20.66 6.98
N PHE A 444 26.13 -19.68 6.41
CA PHE A 444 27.48 -19.25 6.82
C PHE A 444 27.80 -17.81 6.36
N LEU A 445 28.84 -17.21 6.94
CA LEU A 445 29.41 -15.90 6.64
C LEU A 445 30.72 -16.04 5.86
N TYR A 446 30.87 -15.25 4.80
CA TYR A 446 32.15 -15.06 4.14
C TYR A 446 32.80 -13.77 4.59
N VAL A 447 34.04 -13.87 5.04
CA VAL A 447 34.82 -12.73 5.50
C VAL A 447 36.14 -12.74 4.74
N VAL A 448 36.45 -11.61 4.09
CA VAL A 448 37.67 -11.42 3.32
C VAL A 448 38.54 -10.38 4.01
N ASN A 449 39.77 -10.73 4.40
CA ASN A 449 40.69 -9.80 5.06
C ASN A 449 42.11 -10.04 4.55
N ASP A 450 42.80 -8.96 4.17
CA ASP A 450 44.20 -8.97 3.71
C ASP A 450 44.52 -10.06 2.67
N GLY A 451 43.65 -10.26 1.68
CA GLY A 451 43.84 -11.23 0.59
C GLY A 451 43.51 -12.69 0.95
N MET A 452 43.13 -12.94 2.21
CA MET A 452 42.66 -14.23 2.71
C MET A 452 41.14 -14.21 2.79
N ALA A 453 40.50 -15.36 2.60
CA ALA A 453 39.07 -15.51 2.74
C ALA A 453 38.76 -16.69 3.66
N TRP A 454 37.68 -16.63 4.41
CA TRP A 454 37.24 -17.75 5.22
C TRP A 454 35.72 -17.83 5.28
N SER A 455 35.23 -19.06 5.40
CA SER A 455 33.84 -19.35 5.71
C SER A 455 33.72 -19.60 7.21
N MET A 456 32.72 -18.97 7.81
CA MET A 456 32.39 -19.12 9.22
C MET A 456 30.94 -19.51 9.33
N ASP A 457 30.60 -20.43 10.22
CA ASP A 457 29.18 -20.60 10.55
C ASP A 457 28.67 -19.37 11.32
N PHE A 458 27.37 -19.32 11.55
CA PHE A 458 26.76 -18.29 12.40
C PHE A 458 27.04 -18.47 13.90
N THR A 459 28.07 -19.22 14.28
CA THR A 459 28.64 -19.27 15.64
C THR A 459 30.04 -18.67 15.70
N GLY A 460 30.59 -18.26 14.55
CA GLY A 460 31.97 -17.77 14.43
C GLY A 460 33.00 -18.91 14.42
N GLN A 461 32.56 -20.17 14.33
CA GLN A 461 33.46 -21.29 14.12
C GLN A 461 33.94 -21.25 12.67
N LEU A 462 35.26 -21.19 12.50
CA LEU A 462 35.90 -21.34 11.20
C LEU A 462 35.48 -22.68 10.61
N LEU A 463 34.69 -22.63 9.54
CA LEU A 463 34.30 -23.82 8.78
C LEU A 463 35.42 -24.19 7.81
N GLU A 464 35.93 -23.20 7.08
CA GLU A 464 36.98 -23.39 6.08
C GLU A 464 37.82 -22.12 5.94
N GLN A 465 39.15 -22.28 5.90
CA GLN A 465 40.11 -21.21 5.62
C GLN A 465 40.58 -21.34 4.18
N PHE A 466 40.49 -20.25 3.42
CA PHE A 466 40.99 -20.15 2.06
C PHE A 466 42.24 -19.29 2.03
N ASP A 467 43.31 -19.86 1.48
CA ASP A 467 44.64 -19.23 1.43
C ASP A 467 44.69 -17.99 0.52
N THR A 468 43.72 -17.82 -0.38
CA THR A 468 43.57 -16.64 -1.25
C THR A 468 42.09 -16.40 -1.61
N VAL A 469 41.74 -15.16 -1.98
CA VAL A 469 40.39 -14.81 -2.50
C VAL A 469 40.03 -15.61 -3.77
N ASP A 470 41.02 -16.00 -4.58
CA ASP A 470 40.77 -16.78 -5.81
C ASP A 470 40.43 -18.24 -5.53
N ASN A 471 41.11 -18.85 -4.54
CA ASN A 471 40.76 -20.19 -4.06
C ASN A 471 39.36 -20.21 -3.44
N PHE A 472 38.99 -19.12 -2.78
CA PHE A 472 37.65 -18.90 -2.26
C PHE A 472 36.60 -18.83 -3.39
N LYS A 473 36.80 -17.99 -4.42
CA LYS A 473 35.91 -17.92 -5.59
C LYS A 473 35.72 -19.29 -6.25
N ALA A 474 36.79 -20.07 -6.36
CA ALA A 474 36.73 -21.43 -6.90
C ALA A 474 35.88 -22.37 -6.03
N ALA A 475 36.01 -22.31 -4.70
CA ALA A 475 35.24 -23.13 -3.77
C ALA A 475 33.74 -22.79 -3.74
N ILE A 476 33.40 -21.50 -3.79
CA ILE A 476 32.00 -21.02 -3.89
C ILE A 476 31.34 -21.47 -5.18
N THR A 477 32.07 -21.36 -6.27
CA THR A 477 31.62 -21.81 -7.60
C THR A 477 31.35 -23.32 -7.58
N ALA A 478 32.18 -24.10 -6.87
CA ALA A 478 31.99 -25.53 -6.68
C ALA A 478 30.77 -25.87 -5.79
N GLN A 479 30.58 -25.19 -4.66
CA GLN A 479 29.44 -25.42 -3.75
C GLN A 479 28.09 -25.00 -4.35
N LEU A 480 28.02 -23.86 -5.05
CA LEU A 480 26.82 -23.44 -5.79
C LEU A 480 26.46 -24.45 -6.89
N SER A 481 27.46 -25.05 -7.53
CA SER A 481 27.25 -26.12 -8.51
C SER A 481 26.67 -27.39 -7.88
N GLU A 482 27.05 -27.72 -6.65
CA GLU A 482 26.52 -28.85 -5.89
C GLU A 482 25.10 -28.61 -5.34
N ALA A 483 24.84 -27.44 -4.75
CA ALA A 483 23.56 -27.09 -4.12
C ALA A 483 22.40 -26.94 -5.12
N MET A 484 22.69 -26.61 -6.38
CA MET A 484 21.68 -26.51 -7.45
C MET A 484 21.25 -27.86 -8.04
N GLY A 485 21.63 -29.00 -7.44
CA GLY A 485 21.27 -30.32 -7.96
C GLY A 485 21.86 -30.59 -9.35
N ARG A 486 22.83 -29.78 -9.78
CA ARG A 486 23.63 -30.00 -10.97
C ARG A 486 24.75 -30.97 -10.62
N GLY A 487 24.35 -32.18 -10.20
CA GLY A 487 25.18 -33.36 -10.41
C GLY A 487 25.61 -33.30 -11.88
N ARG A 488 26.92 -33.15 -12.10
CA ARG A 488 27.54 -32.94 -13.40
C ARG A 488 26.79 -33.69 -14.50
N LYS A 489 25.98 -33.00 -15.30
CA LYS A 489 26.15 -33.16 -16.74
C LYS A 489 27.47 -32.46 -17.01
N ASN A 490 28.51 -33.26 -17.15
CA ASN A 490 29.89 -32.85 -17.34
C ASN A 490 29.97 -31.49 -18.04
N ALA A 491 30.42 -30.46 -17.32
CA ALA A 491 30.99 -29.31 -18.00
C ALA A 491 32.20 -29.86 -18.76
N VAL A 492 32.04 -29.97 -20.08
CA VAL A 492 33.15 -30.18 -20.99
C VAL A 492 34.11 -29.02 -20.71
N PRO A 493 35.42 -29.26 -20.52
CA PRO A 493 36.38 -28.17 -20.41
C PRO A 493 36.21 -27.28 -21.64
N ARG A 494 35.66 -26.07 -21.47
CA ARG A 494 35.59 -25.09 -22.55
C ARG A 494 37.02 -24.64 -22.80
N ASN A 495 37.48 -24.82 -24.04
CA ASN A 495 38.79 -24.33 -24.43
C ASN A 495 38.74 -22.79 -24.47
N SER A 496 39.85 -22.15 -24.10
CA SER A 496 40.07 -20.72 -24.33
C SER A 496 41.27 -20.54 -25.25
N PHE A 497 41.25 -19.46 -26.04
CA PHE A 497 42.31 -19.14 -26.98
C PHE A 497 42.68 -17.67 -26.89
N THR A 498 43.97 -17.37 -26.91
CA THR A 498 44.46 -15.99 -27.00
C THR A 498 44.35 -15.44 -28.43
N PRO A 499 44.34 -14.12 -28.64
CA PRO A 499 44.24 -13.54 -29.99
C PRO A 499 45.29 -14.10 -30.96
N ALA A 500 46.53 -14.29 -30.50
CA ALA A 500 47.60 -14.88 -31.30
C ALA A 500 47.32 -16.34 -31.69
N GLN A 501 46.66 -17.12 -30.83
CA GLN A 501 46.29 -18.50 -31.11
C GLN A 501 45.14 -18.58 -32.11
N ILE A 502 44.16 -17.68 -32.02
CA ILE A 502 43.04 -17.61 -32.96
C ILE A 502 43.54 -17.21 -34.35
N LEU A 503 44.36 -16.15 -34.44
CA LEU A 503 44.94 -15.67 -35.71
C LEU A 503 45.78 -16.74 -36.43
N ALA A 504 46.43 -17.62 -35.67
CA ALA A 504 47.28 -18.68 -36.20
C ALA A 504 46.55 -19.99 -36.53
N LYS A 505 45.45 -20.30 -35.82
CA LYS A 505 44.80 -21.61 -35.88
C LYS A 505 43.40 -21.61 -36.50
N ALA A 506 42.71 -20.47 -36.55
CA ALA A 506 41.36 -20.39 -37.10
C ALA A 506 41.36 -20.54 -38.63
N ASP A 507 40.49 -21.37 -39.16
CA ASP A 507 40.28 -21.52 -40.60
C ASP A 507 39.51 -20.31 -41.16
N ARG A 508 40.23 -19.47 -41.92
CA ARG A 508 39.67 -18.27 -42.55
C ARG A 508 38.64 -18.58 -43.63
N GLU A 509 38.76 -19.71 -44.33
CA GLU A 509 37.77 -20.11 -45.34
C GLU A 509 36.47 -20.55 -44.66
N GLN A 510 36.57 -21.21 -43.50
CA GLN A 510 35.41 -21.58 -42.69
C GLN A 510 34.68 -20.35 -42.13
N LEU A 511 35.41 -19.38 -41.57
CA LEU A 511 34.83 -18.12 -41.08
C LEU A 511 34.13 -17.34 -42.21
N ARG A 512 34.75 -17.28 -43.40
CA ARG A 512 34.17 -16.63 -44.59
C ARG A 512 32.93 -17.37 -45.10
N ALA A 513 32.93 -18.69 -45.10
CA ALA A 513 31.78 -19.49 -45.50
C ALA A 513 30.59 -19.26 -44.55
N MET A 514 30.85 -19.18 -43.25
CA MET A 514 29.81 -18.90 -42.24
C MET A 514 29.27 -17.47 -42.37
N ALA A 515 30.15 -16.48 -42.50
CA ALA A 515 29.77 -15.08 -42.72
C ALA A 515 28.97 -14.90 -44.03
N ALA A 516 29.36 -15.56 -45.12
CA ALA A 516 28.63 -15.49 -46.39
C ALA A 516 27.20 -16.01 -46.27
N LEU A 517 26.97 -17.04 -45.45
CA LEU A 517 25.62 -17.57 -45.22
C LEU A 517 24.76 -16.62 -44.37
N LEU A 518 25.36 -15.90 -43.41
CA LEU A 518 24.70 -14.85 -42.63
C LEU A 518 24.39 -13.60 -43.47
N PHE A 519 25.28 -13.23 -44.39
CA PHE A 519 25.08 -12.13 -45.33
C PHE A 519 24.29 -12.53 -46.58
N LEU A 520 23.43 -13.54 -46.47
CA LEU A 520 22.55 -13.98 -47.54
C LEU A 520 23.29 -14.24 -48.86
N GLY A 521 24.45 -14.89 -48.81
CA GLY A 521 25.27 -15.27 -49.98
C GLY A 521 26.23 -14.20 -50.51
N ASP A 522 26.36 -13.04 -49.86
CA ASP A 522 27.32 -12.00 -50.26
C ASP A 522 28.74 -12.33 -49.80
N ALA A 523 29.53 -12.89 -50.72
CA ALA A 523 30.91 -13.31 -50.45
C ALA A 523 31.88 -12.12 -50.27
N GLU A 524 31.60 -10.96 -50.87
CA GLU A 524 32.47 -9.77 -50.76
C GLU A 524 32.28 -9.13 -49.38
N LEU A 525 31.03 -9.00 -48.93
CA LEU A 525 30.72 -8.50 -47.58
C LEU A 525 31.23 -9.45 -46.50
N ALA A 526 31.11 -10.76 -46.71
CA ALA A 526 31.65 -11.78 -45.81
C ALA A 526 33.17 -11.71 -45.67
N ALA A 527 33.89 -11.58 -46.79
CA ALA A 527 35.34 -11.43 -46.77
C ALA A 527 35.76 -10.18 -45.99
N ARG A 528 35.09 -9.05 -46.24
CA ARG A 528 35.35 -7.78 -45.55
C ARG A 528 35.06 -7.86 -44.05
N CYS A 529 33.97 -8.51 -43.64
CA CYS A 529 33.63 -8.68 -42.23
C CYS A 529 34.69 -9.50 -41.48
N VAL A 530 35.13 -10.62 -42.06
CA VAL A 530 36.20 -11.46 -41.48
C VAL A 530 37.52 -10.69 -41.42
N ASP A 531 37.87 -9.93 -42.46
CA ASP A 531 39.12 -9.16 -42.47
C ASP A 531 39.13 -8.08 -41.38
N ILE A 532 38.03 -7.34 -41.18
CA ILE A 532 37.86 -6.37 -40.08
C ILE A 532 38.00 -7.06 -38.71
N THR A 533 37.29 -8.18 -38.52
CA THR A 533 37.31 -8.94 -37.26
C THR A 533 38.73 -9.38 -36.89
N LEU A 534 39.51 -9.86 -37.88
CA LEU A 534 40.88 -10.32 -37.66
C LEU A 534 41.87 -9.15 -37.46
N GLU A 535 41.61 -7.99 -38.05
CA GLU A 535 42.39 -6.75 -37.82
C GLU A 535 42.16 -6.16 -36.42
N GLU A 536 40.93 -6.23 -35.91
CA GLU A 536 40.57 -5.84 -34.54
C GLU A 536 41.20 -6.81 -33.53
N LEU A 537 41.04 -8.12 -33.74
CA LEU A 537 41.63 -9.16 -32.89
C LEU A 537 43.17 -9.08 -32.81
N ALA A 538 43.83 -8.56 -33.85
CA ALA A 538 45.29 -8.35 -33.84
C ALA A 538 45.74 -7.16 -32.97
N GLN A 539 44.82 -6.28 -32.57
CA GLN A 539 45.06 -5.10 -31.74
C GLN A 539 44.65 -5.31 -30.27
N ASP A 540 43.91 -6.38 -29.98
CA ASP A 540 43.47 -6.75 -28.63
C ASP A 540 44.65 -7.19 -27.74
N ASP A 541 44.43 -7.22 -26.42
CA ASP A 541 45.47 -7.58 -25.45
C ASP A 541 45.96 -9.01 -25.71
N PRO A 542 47.28 -9.26 -25.91
CA PRO A 542 47.81 -10.59 -26.16
C PRO A 542 47.50 -11.64 -25.08
N GLU A 543 47.21 -11.19 -23.85
CA GLU A 543 46.88 -12.04 -22.70
C GLU A 543 45.35 -12.23 -22.52
N GLU A 544 44.53 -11.59 -23.36
CA GLU A 544 43.07 -11.77 -23.34
C GLU A 544 42.71 -13.17 -23.85
N GLU A 545 41.74 -13.82 -23.20
CA GLU A 545 41.31 -15.18 -23.52
C GLU A 545 39.86 -15.19 -24.01
N TYR A 546 39.63 -15.69 -25.23
CA TYR A 546 38.30 -15.85 -25.81
C TYR A 546 37.85 -17.31 -25.67
N GLU A 547 36.66 -17.50 -25.13
CA GLU A 547 36.08 -18.83 -24.92
C GLU A 547 35.51 -19.42 -26.21
N GLY A 548 35.81 -20.69 -26.49
CA GLY A 548 35.20 -21.43 -27.58
C GLY A 548 35.76 -22.83 -27.70
N ASP A 549 34.94 -23.82 -28.09
CA ASP A 549 35.42 -25.21 -28.22
C ASP A 549 36.47 -25.37 -29.34
N THR A 550 36.48 -24.47 -30.33
CA THR A 550 37.49 -24.33 -31.39
C THR A 550 37.92 -22.86 -31.55
N PRO A 551 39.07 -22.57 -32.20
CA PRO A 551 39.48 -21.19 -32.49
C PRO A 551 38.44 -20.40 -33.30
N GLU A 552 37.71 -21.07 -34.21
CA GLU A 552 36.62 -20.46 -34.99
C GLU A 552 35.42 -20.11 -34.11
N ALA A 553 35.10 -20.96 -33.12
CA ALA A 553 34.07 -20.70 -32.12
C ALA A 553 34.44 -19.52 -31.23
N ALA A 554 35.71 -19.44 -30.81
CA ALA A 554 36.21 -18.33 -29.99
C ALA A 554 36.23 -17.00 -30.77
N CYS A 555 36.53 -17.05 -32.08
CA CYS A 555 36.46 -15.89 -32.97
C CYS A 555 35.03 -15.48 -33.35
N PHE A 556 34.04 -16.35 -33.11
CA PHE A 556 32.69 -16.16 -33.61
C PHE A 556 31.97 -14.95 -33.02
N PHE A 557 32.13 -14.70 -31.71
CA PHE A 557 31.45 -13.58 -31.06
C PHE A 557 31.94 -12.22 -31.55
N LEU A 558 33.24 -12.11 -31.84
CA LEU A 558 33.80 -10.92 -32.47
C LEU A 558 33.27 -10.77 -33.89
N LEU A 559 33.28 -11.84 -34.68
CA LEU A 559 32.71 -11.86 -36.03
C LEU A 559 31.23 -11.46 -36.01
N TRP A 560 30.49 -11.92 -34.99
CA TRP A 560 29.09 -11.58 -34.78
C TRP A 560 28.90 -10.11 -34.43
N SER A 561 29.67 -9.56 -33.50
CA SER A 561 29.61 -8.13 -33.14
C SER A 561 29.93 -7.26 -34.36
N THR A 562 30.96 -7.60 -35.15
CA THR A 562 31.23 -6.89 -36.40
C THR A 562 30.06 -7.01 -37.41
N ALA A 563 29.45 -8.18 -37.54
CA ALA A 563 28.32 -8.39 -38.44
C ALA A 563 27.03 -7.65 -37.99
N ALA A 564 26.76 -7.60 -36.68
CA ALA A 564 25.60 -6.97 -36.09
C ALA A 564 25.77 -5.45 -35.96
N ASP A 565 26.81 -4.99 -35.27
CA ASP A 565 26.96 -3.59 -34.87
C ASP A 565 27.52 -2.70 -35.99
N VAL A 566 28.46 -3.23 -36.79
CA VAL A 566 29.13 -2.45 -37.85
C VAL A 566 28.39 -2.56 -39.17
N LEU A 567 27.80 -3.72 -39.47
CA LEU A 567 27.16 -4.00 -40.76
C LEU A 567 25.63 -4.12 -40.69
N GLY A 568 25.03 -4.18 -39.51
CA GLY A 568 23.57 -4.17 -39.33
C GLY A 568 22.86 -5.46 -39.74
N HIS A 569 23.54 -6.61 -39.74
CA HIS A 569 23.02 -7.89 -40.23
C HIS A 569 22.77 -8.93 -39.11
N GLY A 570 22.57 -8.45 -37.88
CA GLY A 570 22.31 -9.27 -36.71
C GLY A 570 21.84 -8.45 -35.52
N ALA A 571 21.26 -9.09 -34.51
CA ALA A 571 20.86 -8.45 -33.26
C ALA A 571 21.20 -9.33 -32.05
N THR A 572 21.60 -8.70 -30.95
CA THR A 572 21.83 -9.39 -29.67
C THR A 572 20.79 -8.89 -28.67
N LEU A 573 19.91 -9.77 -28.18
CA LEU A 573 18.82 -9.43 -27.24
C LEU A 573 18.91 -10.25 -25.96
N ASP A 574 18.75 -9.60 -24.80
CA ASP A 574 18.56 -10.27 -23.51
C ASP A 574 17.13 -10.82 -23.41
N TRP A 575 16.92 -11.94 -22.72
CA TRP A 575 15.59 -12.55 -22.56
C TRP A 575 14.54 -11.61 -21.94
N LYS A 576 14.95 -10.58 -21.19
CA LYS A 576 14.07 -9.56 -20.60
C LYS A 576 13.76 -8.40 -21.56
N SER A 577 14.48 -8.27 -22.66
CA SER A 577 14.34 -7.17 -23.63
C SER A 577 13.18 -7.41 -24.61
N VAL A 578 12.02 -7.87 -24.12
CA VAL A 578 10.84 -8.15 -24.96
C VAL A 578 10.36 -6.89 -25.70
N ASP A 579 10.57 -5.71 -25.10
CA ASP A 579 10.22 -4.41 -25.68
C ASP A 579 11.04 -4.04 -26.93
N GLU A 580 12.14 -4.77 -27.20
CA GLU A 580 12.97 -4.60 -28.40
C GLU A 580 12.43 -5.39 -29.60
N VAL A 581 11.57 -6.39 -29.40
CA VAL A 581 10.99 -7.21 -30.47
C VAL A 581 10.22 -6.35 -31.51
N PRO A 582 9.32 -5.41 -31.13
CA PRO A 582 8.68 -4.52 -32.10
C PRO A 582 9.66 -3.60 -32.86
N HIS A 583 10.89 -3.47 -32.36
CA HIS A 583 11.94 -2.61 -32.90
C HIS A 583 13.02 -3.38 -33.66
N ILE A 584 12.85 -4.70 -33.89
CA ILE A 584 13.85 -5.56 -34.56
C ILE A 584 14.31 -5.02 -35.92
N ARG A 585 13.46 -4.27 -36.64
CA ARG A 585 13.80 -3.61 -37.92
C ARG A 585 14.91 -2.56 -37.80
N LEU A 586 15.13 -2.01 -36.59
CA LEU A 586 16.21 -1.07 -36.30
C LEU A 586 17.53 -1.80 -36.06
N HIS A 587 17.46 -3.05 -35.59
CA HIS A 587 18.61 -3.89 -35.25
C HIS A 587 19.09 -4.72 -36.45
N ILE A 588 18.18 -5.29 -37.23
CA ILE A 588 18.50 -6.06 -38.44
C ILE A 588 18.03 -5.30 -39.68
N SER A 589 18.99 -4.75 -40.44
CA SER A 589 18.78 -3.91 -41.62
C SER A 589 18.41 -4.74 -42.87
N LEU A 590 17.26 -5.40 -42.83
CA LEU A 590 16.71 -6.19 -43.94
C LEU A 590 15.43 -5.57 -44.51
N PRO A 591 15.29 -5.45 -45.85
CA PRO A 591 14.05 -4.95 -46.46
C PRO A 591 12.80 -5.74 -46.07
N ALA A 592 12.93 -7.04 -45.82
CA ALA A 592 11.84 -7.95 -45.43
C ALA A 592 11.31 -7.72 -44.00
N LEU A 593 11.99 -6.93 -43.17
CA LEU A 593 11.55 -6.60 -41.80
C LEU A 593 10.98 -5.19 -41.68
N ARG A 594 10.93 -4.41 -42.77
CA ARG A 594 10.51 -3.00 -42.72
C ARG A 594 9.05 -2.79 -42.33
N ASP A 595 8.21 -3.74 -42.69
CA ASP A 595 6.77 -3.77 -42.41
C ASP A 595 6.40 -4.71 -41.26
N PHE A 596 7.39 -5.26 -40.54
CA PHE A 596 7.14 -6.07 -39.36
C PHE A 596 6.54 -5.22 -38.23
N SER A 597 5.46 -5.73 -37.64
CA SER A 597 4.80 -5.16 -36.46
C SER A 597 4.40 -6.28 -35.52
N TRP A 598 4.58 -6.08 -34.21
CA TRP A 598 4.18 -7.03 -33.17
C TRP A 598 3.49 -6.26 -32.04
N ALA A 599 2.26 -6.64 -31.72
CA ALA A 599 1.46 -6.00 -30.67
C ALA A 599 1.37 -6.91 -29.45
N GLN A 600 2.09 -6.56 -28.37
CA GLN A 600 2.22 -7.35 -27.12
C GLN A 600 0.91 -7.84 -26.49
N ARG A 601 -0.25 -7.25 -26.85
CA ARG A 601 -1.57 -7.67 -26.32
C ARG A 601 -2.30 -8.72 -27.17
N GLU A 602 -1.99 -8.82 -28.46
CA GLU A 602 -2.67 -9.73 -29.40
C GLU A 602 -1.77 -10.91 -29.82
N ASP A 603 -0.45 -10.69 -29.86
CA ASP A 603 0.53 -11.62 -30.42
C ASP A 603 1.43 -12.32 -29.36
N GLY A 604 1.09 -12.20 -28.08
CA GLY A 604 1.85 -12.73 -26.94
C GLY A 604 2.75 -11.68 -26.24
N ASP A 605 3.23 -12.00 -25.03
CA ASP A 605 4.04 -11.11 -24.19
C ASP A 605 5.41 -11.68 -23.80
N ALA A 606 5.76 -12.89 -24.26
CA ALA A 606 7.06 -13.51 -24.02
C ALA A 606 8.03 -13.33 -25.20
N MET A 607 9.34 -13.35 -24.92
CA MET A 607 10.40 -13.28 -25.93
C MET A 607 10.25 -14.37 -27.00
N ILE A 608 9.89 -15.59 -26.60
CA ILE A 608 9.69 -16.72 -27.52
C ILE A 608 8.56 -16.45 -28.52
N ASP A 609 7.45 -15.84 -28.07
CA ASP A 609 6.32 -15.48 -28.93
C ASP A 609 6.73 -14.39 -29.93
N GLY A 610 7.51 -13.41 -29.48
CA GLY A 610 8.09 -12.38 -30.33
C GLY A 610 9.02 -12.92 -31.42
N LEU A 611 9.91 -13.86 -31.08
CA LEU A 611 10.83 -14.48 -32.04
C LEU A 611 10.08 -15.37 -33.06
N ALA A 612 9.04 -16.08 -32.62
CA ALA A 612 8.16 -16.85 -33.51
C ALA A 612 7.39 -15.93 -34.47
N ALA A 613 6.91 -14.77 -34.00
CA ALA A 613 6.27 -13.77 -34.85
C ALA A 613 7.22 -13.22 -35.93
N ILE A 614 8.49 -12.94 -35.57
CA ILE A 614 9.52 -12.51 -36.53
C ILE A 614 9.80 -13.63 -37.56
N ALA A 615 9.95 -14.88 -37.10
CA ALA A 615 10.18 -16.02 -37.99
C ALA A 615 9.02 -16.23 -38.98
N ALA A 616 7.78 -16.12 -38.52
CA ALA A 616 6.59 -16.21 -39.34
C ALA A 616 6.52 -15.08 -40.39
N HIS A 617 6.93 -13.86 -40.04
CA HIS A 617 7.01 -12.73 -40.97
C HIS A 617 8.08 -12.91 -42.05
N LEU A 618 9.20 -13.54 -41.71
CA LEU A 618 10.31 -13.80 -42.64
C LEU A 618 10.05 -14.96 -43.61
N ALA A 619 9.24 -15.94 -43.22
CA ALA A 619 9.01 -17.16 -44.00
C ALA A 619 8.49 -16.92 -45.44
N PRO A 620 7.53 -16.00 -45.71
CA PRO A 620 7.09 -15.68 -47.08
C PRO A 620 8.21 -15.14 -47.98
N HIS A 621 9.24 -14.53 -47.39
CA HIS A 621 10.40 -14.00 -48.11
C HIS A 621 11.48 -15.07 -48.37
N GLN A 622 11.22 -16.34 -48.06
CA GLN A 622 12.19 -17.44 -48.09
C GLN A 622 13.40 -17.18 -47.20
N LEU A 623 13.18 -16.49 -46.07
CA LEU A 623 14.18 -16.22 -45.04
C LEU A 623 13.82 -16.98 -43.77
N ARG A 624 14.83 -17.32 -42.96
CA ARG A 624 14.65 -17.94 -41.65
C ARG A 624 15.46 -17.19 -40.59
N LEU A 625 14.83 -17.02 -39.44
CA LEU A 625 15.47 -16.51 -38.24
C LEU A 625 16.28 -17.62 -37.57
N VAL A 626 17.50 -17.30 -37.17
CA VAL A 626 18.41 -18.25 -36.51
C VAL A 626 18.94 -17.61 -35.25
N ASN A 627 18.81 -18.31 -34.12
CA ASN A 627 19.59 -18.00 -32.94
C ASN A 627 20.91 -18.77 -33.01
N LEU A 628 22.01 -18.06 -33.04
CA LEU A 628 23.33 -18.62 -33.35
C LEU A 628 23.96 -19.32 -32.16
N HIS A 629 23.54 -18.97 -30.95
CA HIS A 629 23.98 -19.59 -29.73
C HIS A 629 22.82 -19.71 -28.72
N GLY A 630 22.49 -20.94 -28.34
CA GLY A 630 21.43 -21.22 -27.35
C GLY A 630 21.95 -21.30 -25.92
N ASP A 631 22.36 -20.18 -25.33
CA ASP A 631 22.42 -20.03 -23.87
C ASP A 631 21.09 -19.46 -23.35
N GLU A 632 20.73 -19.73 -22.09
CA GLU A 632 19.37 -19.49 -21.57
C GLU A 632 19.01 -18.00 -21.41
N ASP A 633 20.01 -17.09 -21.44
CA ASP A 633 19.80 -15.67 -21.09
C ASP A 633 19.94 -14.67 -22.27
N THR A 634 20.61 -15.03 -23.38
CA THR A 634 20.90 -14.10 -24.49
C THR A 634 20.67 -14.73 -25.87
N TYR A 635 20.00 -14.00 -26.76
CA TYR A 635 19.70 -14.40 -28.13
C TYR A 635 20.61 -13.68 -29.14
N TYR A 636 21.33 -14.44 -29.96
CA TYR A 636 22.18 -13.95 -31.05
C TYR A 636 21.47 -14.18 -32.38
N LEU A 637 20.66 -13.21 -32.79
CA LEU A 637 19.67 -13.35 -33.86
C LEU A 637 20.22 -12.93 -35.22
N GLY A 638 20.37 -13.89 -36.13
CA GLY A 638 20.70 -13.68 -37.53
C GLY A 638 19.62 -14.17 -38.48
N VAL A 639 19.71 -13.79 -39.75
CA VAL A 639 18.76 -14.23 -40.79
C VAL A 639 19.51 -14.91 -41.92
N VAL A 640 19.05 -16.09 -42.31
CA VAL A 640 19.61 -16.87 -43.43
C VAL A 640 18.55 -17.14 -44.48
N ARG A 641 18.97 -17.45 -45.72
CA ARG A 641 18.03 -17.94 -46.75
C ARG A 641 17.53 -19.32 -46.36
N ALA A 642 16.25 -19.60 -46.57
CA ALA A 642 15.63 -20.87 -46.19
C ALA A 642 16.30 -22.08 -46.87
N GLN A 643 16.77 -21.92 -48.12
CA GLN A 643 17.53 -22.95 -48.85
C GLN A 643 18.93 -23.21 -48.26
N ASP A 644 19.51 -22.22 -47.58
CA ASP A 644 20.88 -22.24 -47.07
C ASP A 644 20.94 -22.61 -45.57
N ALA A 645 19.79 -22.69 -44.88
CA ALA A 645 19.70 -23.00 -43.45
C ALA A 645 20.36 -24.34 -43.06
N ALA A 646 20.25 -25.36 -43.90
CA ALA A 646 20.90 -26.66 -43.69
C ALA A 646 22.42 -26.59 -43.87
N ALA A 647 22.89 -25.79 -44.83
CA ALA A 647 24.31 -25.54 -45.06
C ALA A 647 24.90 -24.72 -43.91
N PHE A 648 24.17 -23.69 -43.45
CA PHE A 648 24.53 -22.87 -42.29
C PHE A 648 24.68 -23.71 -41.03
N SER A 649 23.67 -24.53 -40.70
CA SER A 649 23.72 -25.40 -39.52
C SER A 649 24.91 -26.35 -39.56
N LYS A 650 25.25 -26.88 -40.74
CA LYS A 650 26.40 -27.77 -40.92
C LYS A 650 27.73 -27.05 -40.68
N VAL A 651 27.91 -25.84 -41.22
CA VAL A 651 29.14 -25.05 -41.05
C VAL A 651 29.31 -24.58 -39.61
N ALA A 652 28.22 -24.13 -38.97
CA ALA A 652 28.21 -23.73 -37.57
C ALA A 652 28.56 -24.90 -36.64
N LEU A 653 28.00 -26.09 -36.87
CA LEU A 653 28.35 -27.30 -36.09
C LEU A 653 29.81 -27.74 -36.29
N GLN A 654 30.39 -27.51 -37.47
CA GLN A 654 31.82 -27.75 -37.70
C GLN A 654 32.70 -26.80 -36.89
N ALA A 655 32.23 -25.59 -36.61
CA ALA A 655 32.85 -24.62 -35.71
C ALA A 655 32.40 -24.81 -34.24
N ALA A 656 31.81 -25.97 -33.90
CA ALA A 656 31.27 -26.28 -32.57
C ALA A 656 30.19 -25.32 -32.03
N LEU A 657 29.59 -24.50 -32.89
CA LEU A 657 28.43 -23.67 -32.57
C LEU A 657 27.14 -24.48 -32.69
N ARG A 658 26.16 -24.17 -31.85
CA ARG A 658 24.86 -24.88 -31.81
C ARG A 658 23.73 -23.93 -32.19
N PRO A 659 23.53 -23.66 -33.50
CA PRO A 659 22.47 -22.77 -33.92
C PRO A 659 21.11 -23.43 -33.73
N VAL A 660 20.12 -22.63 -33.35
CA VAL A 660 18.71 -23.00 -33.26
C VAL A 660 17.96 -22.24 -34.35
N LEU A 661 17.35 -22.99 -35.28
CA LEU A 661 16.42 -22.42 -36.24
C LEU A 661 15.11 -22.13 -35.52
N ILE A 662 14.64 -20.89 -35.59
CA ILE A 662 13.36 -20.49 -35.01
C ILE A 662 12.30 -20.68 -36.08
N GLU A 663 11.26 -21.46 -35.75
CA GLU A 663 10.16 -21.81 -36.66
C GLU A 663 9.01 -20.81 -36.63
#